data_AF-A0A840E034-F1
#
_entry.id   AF-A0A840E034-F1
#
_cell.length_a   1.000
_cell.length_b   1.000
_cell.length_c   1.000
_cell.angle_alpha   90.00
_cell.angle_beta   90.00
_cell.angle_gamma   90.00
#
_symmetry.space_group_name_H-M   'P 1'
#
loop_
_entity.id
_entity.type
_entity.pdbx_description
1 polymer ?
#
loop_
_entity_poly.entity_id
_entity_poly.type
_entity_poly.pdbx_seq_one_letter_code
_entity_poly.pdbx_strand_id
1 'polypeptide(L)'
;ALKKVCEGLKEADRGKLIMACGTGKTFTSLKIAETLAGKGKRILFLVPSLALISQTIREWTEDTEISLRSFAVCSDTQVGKRCKNKNDDEAGLNASDLVLPATTDAKELARKANKTSLDVMTVVFSTYHSIQVISDAQKKYDLPEFDLIICDEAHRTTGAVLGTDKRESDFIKVHDNSIIRGKKRLYMTATPKIFTDKLKKKADASDAVLASMDDEELYGKNLYTYTFSKALKDKLLTPYKVIVLAVDEAIINATIQKRLKDKNSELILDDTTKIIGCYKVLSQIEKKEEDGIKPMRRSLAFCKSINTSQLVSELFNDAIDEYHKFVPESKTSLIFDVKHIDGSFNGKNRNKLLDWLKEETDENNCRVLTNVRCLSEGVDVPALDAVMFLHPRKSHVDVIQAVGRVMRRAEGKTTGYIILPVGIPFNIPPQQALENNTKYDVIWQVLNALRAHDDNFKNKIKALELDQDVRHVFEIVGVTFDPALQAMTAVVDELSFHAKSESAGLHIGSVASESSYKYGGQKEFEFYVDELSRAIKPIIVKKCGEPNQWGNWAGNVAAIAQNHIIRLKSILADKKSEAFHAFDAFHKELKNGLNDSIEQEDALEMLAQHLVTRPIFESLFDGNEFVSKNAISQAMEKILAELDKMNIKDEAKDLEKFYQSVKDDTEGIIETQAKQNLIIKLYEDFFTKAFKKTTDKLGIVYTPIEIVDFILHSVNDVLEQEFGQSLSSRGVSILDPFTGTGTFITRLLQSGLIKPEDMEYKFRNEIKANEIVLLAYYIAAINIESTYHSLMKGDYISFEGICLTDTFLMLEEKDFFTRYMFENSERCKKQQEADIQVIVGNPPYSTGQKSANDNNPNVYYDTLNDSIKNTYASGLNVGTNRKELYNSYIQAIRWASNRLSSKGGVVAYVSGNGWIDKIFADGMRRCLQNEYSAIYIINLRGDIRKNIKSKEQSKEGGNVFGSGSQSGIVITLFVRNPNTQQPCKICYYDIGDDLSTKEKLYLLHKLKSIKGIIQSKQFIEITPNEKHDWIKQRVADFDQSIPMGDKSTPIDSKIFEEVSLGVQSNRDAWVYNFSNDALDESIQKTIKYFNIQKRLISKNPSISVKEIIDYDATKIGWSRGASLQTEARDRCKI
;
A
#
# COMPACT_ATOMS: atom_id res chain seq x y z
N ALA A 1 14.54 24.87 22.46
CA ALA A 1 15.89 24.78 21.83
C ALA A 1 17.00 25.25 22.79
N LEU A 2 16.99 26.52 23.20
CA LEU A 2 18.05 27.15 24.03
C LEU A 2 18.60 26.26 25.16
N LYS A 3 17.75 25.86 26.12
CA LYS A 3 18.15 25.05 27.28
C LYS A 3 18.92 23.78 26.89
N LYS A 4 18.38 22.97 25.96
CA LYS A 4 18.99 21.70 25.54
C LYS A 4 20.31 21.89 24.79
N VAL A 5 20.40 22.91 23.93
CA VAL A 5 21.65 23.20 23.20
C VAL A 5 22.73 23.70 24.17
N CYS A 6 22.38 24.57 25.12
CA CYS A 6 23.30 25.06 26.13
C CYS A 6 23.79 23.94 27.06
N GLU A 7 22.91 23.02 27.49
CA GLU A 7 23.29 21.85 28.28
C GLU A 7 24.22 20.92 27.48
N GLY A 8 23.87 20.58 26.25
CA GLY A 8 24.68 19.70 25.41
C GLY A 8 26.06 20.26 25.06
N LEU A 9 26.16 21.57 24.81
CA LEU A 9 27.44 22.24 24.54
C LEU A 9 28.27 22.53 25.81
N LYS A 10 27.76 22.28 27.03
CA LYS A 10 28.61 22.25 28.23
C LYS A 10 29.48 21.00 28.26
N GLU A 11 28.94 19.87 27.82
CA GLU A 11 29.58 18.55 27.86
C GLU A 11 30.34 18.21 26.57
N ALA A 12 29.96 18.83 25.44
CA ALA A 12 30.58 18.60 24.13
C ALA A 12 31.05 19.90 23.47
N ASP A 13 32.03 19.78 22.57
CA ASP A 13 32.53 20.91 21.77
C ASP A 13 31.80 21.06 20.43
N ARG A 14 30.97 20.08 20.05
CA ARG A 14 30.21 20.09 18.81
C ARG A 14 28.79 19.61 19.05
N GLY A 15 27.85 20.15 18.29
CA GLY A 15 26.51 19.57 18.22
C GLY A 15 25.63 20.18 17.14
N LYS A 16 24.52 19.49 16.88
CA LYS A 16 23.54 19.84 15.85
C LYS A 16 22.25 20.39 16.44
N LEU A 17 21.71 21.43 15.80
CA LEU A 17 20.39 21.99 16.00
C LEU A 17 19.58 21.85 14.70
N ILE A 18 18.59 20.96 14.72
CA ILE A 18 17.73 20.71 13.56
C ILE A 18 16.39 21.40 13.79
N MET A 19 16.02 22.33 12.92
CA MET A 19 14.78 23.10 13.05
C MET A 19 14.12 23.31 11.69
N ALA A 20 12.82 23.01 11.59
CA ALA A 20 12.04 23.20 10.36
C ALA A 20 12.14 24.64 9.83
N CYS A 21 12.11 24.80 8.50
CA CYS A 21 12.16 26.11 7.86
C CYS A 21 11.03 27.02 8.35
N GLY A 22 11.32 28.30 8.62
CA GLY A 22 10.33 29.28 9.06
C GLY A 22 10.03 29.30 10.57
N THR A 23 10.71 28.48 11.39
CA THR A 23 10.49 28.41 12.85
C THR A 23 11.44 29.28 13.69
N GLY A 24 12.22 30.18 13.08
CA GLY A 24 13.11 31.10 13.80
C GLY A 24 14.48 30.53 14.19
N LYS A 25 15.10 29.72 13.32
CA LYS A 25 16.46 29.16 13.50
C LYS A 25 17.51 30.26 13.76
N THR A 26 17.49 31.33 12.97
CA THR A 26 18.41 32.47 13.10
C THR A 26 18.26 33.19 14.45
N PHE A 27 17.04 33.51 14.86
CA PHE A 27 16.74 34.09 16.18
C PHE A 27 17.18 33.16 17.32
N THR A 28 16.90 31.86 17.21
CA THR A 28 17.31 30.86 18.21
C THR A 28 18.82 30.83 18.38
N SER A 29 19.56 30.95 17.28
CA SER A 29 21.03 30.96 17.30
C SER A 29 21.62 32.21 17.98
N LEU A 30 20.96 33.38 17.86
CA LEU A 30 21.31 34.59 18.60
C LEU A 30 21.15 34.37 20.11
N LYS A 31 19.99 33.85 20.56
CA LYS A 31 19.76 33.59 22.00
C LYS A 31 20.74 32.55 22.56
N ILE A 32 21.14 31.56 21.77
CA ILE A 32 22.19 30.61 22.14
C ILE A 32 23.55 31.32 22.29
N ALA A 33 23.88 32.21 21.37
CA ALA A 33 25.12 32.97 21.40
C ALA A 33 25.19 33.95 22.58
N GLU A 34 24.10 34.66 22.89
CA GLU A 34 23.99 35.54 24.06
C GLU A 34 24.17 34.77 25.38
N THR A 35 23.61 33.56 25.46
CA THR A 35 23.66 32.72 26.67
C THR A 35 24.98 31.98 26.85
N LEU A 36 25.57 31.42 25.78
CA LEU A 36 26.80 30.62 25.86
C LEU A 36 28.08 31.45 25.79
N ALA A 37 28.10 32.48 24.95
CA ALA A 37 29.25 33.35 24.78
C ALA A 37 29.05 34.64 25.60
N GLY A 38 28.07 35.46 25.22
CA GLY A 38 27.78 36.71 25.92
C GLY A 38 28.85 37.80 25.76
N LYS A 39 28.86 38.78 26.68
CA LYS A 39 29.73 39.97 26.63
C LYS A 39 31.22 39.60 26.68
N GLY A 40 32.04 40.30 25.88
CA GLY A 40 33.50 40.10 25.83
C GLY A 40 33.96 38.85 25.06
N LYS A 41 33.04 38.05 24.51
CA LYS A 41 33.34 36.84 23.72
C LYS A 41 33.31 37.10 22.22
N ARG A 42 33.90 36.16 21.46
CA ARG A 42 33.98 36.21 19.99
C ARG A 42 33.19 35.07 19.35
N ILE A 43 32.34 35.42 18.39
CA ILE A 43 31.52 34.47 17.64
C ILE A 43 31.86 34.57 16.15
N LEU A 44 31.91 33.42 15.49
CA LEU A 44 31.95 33.32 14.03
C LEU A 44 30.61 32.76 13.54
N PHE A 45 29.90 33.51 12.70
CA PHE A 45 28.66 33.06 12.07
C PHE A 45 28.89 32.83 10.58
N LEU A 46 28.74 31.58 10.13
CA LEU A 46 28.98 31.17 8.75
C LEU A 46 27.68 30.92 8.01
N VAL A 47 27.58 31.46 6.80
CA VAL A 47 26.43 31.30 5.89
C VAL A 47 26.88 31.00 4.45
N PRO A 48 26.04 30.39 3.61
CA PRO A 48 26.42 30.04 2.24
C PRO A 48 26.41 31.20 1.25
N SER A 49 25.61 32.24 1.48
CA SER A 49 25.40 33.33 0.52
C SER A 49 25.43 34.73 1.15
N LEU A 50 25.69 35.72 0.31
CA LEU A 50 25.71 37.14 0.68
C LEU A 50 24.35 37.67 1.15
N ALA A 51 23.26 37.16 0.57
CA ALA A 51 21.90 37.53 0.96
C ALA A 51 21.61 37.13 2.40
N LEU A 52 22.03 35.91 2.80
CA LEU A 52 21.90 35.44 4.18
C LEU A 52 22.78 36.23 5.15
N ILE A 53 23.99 36.68 4.76
CA ILE A 53 24.79 37.57 5.62
C ILE A 53 23.99 38.82 5.98
N SER A 54 23.42 39.47 4.97
CA SER A 54 22.70 40.74 5.17
C SER A 54 21.46 40.54 6.02
N GLN A 55 20.73 39.43 5.80
CA GLN A 55 19.58 39.05 6.60
C GLN A 55 19.95 38.77 8.06
N THR A 56 20.96 37.92 8.30
CA THR A 56 21.41 37.56 9.65
C THR A 56 21.89 38.77 10.43
N ILE A 57 22.69 39.66 9.81
CA ILE A 57 23.16 40.88 10.50
C ILE A 57 21.98 41.74 10.94
N ARG A 58 21.00 41.96 10.06
CA ARG A 58 19.82 42.77 10.38
C ARG A 58 19.02 42.14 11.52
N GLU A 59 18.63 40.88 11.38
CA GLU A 59 17.85 40.15 12.40
C GLU A 59 18.59 40.10 13.75
N TRP A 60 19.89 39.83 13.75
CA TRP A 60 20.69 39.82 14.98
C TRP A 60 20.81 41.21 15.60
N THR A 61 20.89 42.27 14.81
CA THR A 61 21.02 43.63 15.34
C THR A 61 19.70 44.14 15.90
N GLU A 62 18.56 43.75 15.31
CA GLU A 62 17.22 44.12 15.76
C GLU A 62 16.81 43.38 17.05
N ASP A 63 17.12 42.09 17.17
CA ASP A 63 16.61 41.21 18.25
C ASP A 63 17.57 41.00 19.44
N THR A 64 18.75 41.61 19.40
CA THR A 64 19.79 41.39 20.43
C THR A 64 19.54 42.16 21.71
N GLU A 65 19.77 41.50 22.85
CA GLU A 65 19.78 42.09 24.18
C GLU A 65 21.19 42.57 24.58
N ILE A 66 22.23 42.10 23.88
CA ILE A 66 23.64 42.44 24.12
C ILE A 66 24.17 43.25 22.94
N SER A 67 24.67 44.47 23.20
CA SER A 67 25.27 45.29 22.15
C SER A 67 26.31 44.51 21.32
N LEU A 68 26.11 44.49 20.00
CA LEU A 68 26.93 43.72 19.08
C LEU A 68 28.05 44.58 18.48
N ARG A 69 29.20 43.95 18.32
CA ARG A 69 30.31 44.47 17.54
C ARG A 69 30.47 43.62 16.29
N SER A 70 29.76 44.01 15.24
CA SER A 70 29.58 43.20 14.03
C SER A 70 30.63 43.50 12.96
N PHE A 71 31.14 42.44 12.33
CA PHE A 71 32.07 42.45 11.19
C PHE A 71 31.50 41.61 10.06
N ALA A 72 31.58 42.08 8.82
CA ALA A 72 31.17 41.33 7.63
C ALA A 72 32.41 40.94 6.79
N VAL A 73 32.59 39.65 6.52
CA VAL A 73 33.71 39.10 5.75
C VAL A 73 33.17 38.43 4.49
N CYS A 74 33.18 39.18 3.40
CA CYS A 74 32.66 38.73 2.11
C CYS A 74 33.21 39.59 0.95
N SER A 75 33.06 39.10 -0.29
CA SER A 75 33.60 39.74 -1.50
C SER A 75 32.81 40.95 -2.00
N ASP A 76 31.66 41.28 -1.42
CA ASP A 76 30.81 42.39 -1.88
C ASP A 76 31.06 43.66 -1.06
N THR A 77 31.65 44.67 -1.69
CA THR A 77 31.97 45.97 -1.07
C THR A 77 30.75 46.90 -0.88
N GLN A 78 29.55 46.48 -1.28
CA GLN A 78 28.31 47.26 -1.05
C GLN A 78 27.68 47.02 0.32
N VAL A 79 28.02 45.92 1.01
CA VAL A 79 27.54 45.62 2.36
C VAL A 79 28.18 46.62 3.35
N GLY A 80 27.40 47.60 3.81
CA GLY A 80 27.80 48.63 4.79
C GLY A 80 28.27 49.99 4.23
N LYS A 81 28.02 50.33 2.95
CA LYS A 81 28.34 51.67 2.38
C LYS A 81 27.25 52.70 2.67
N ARG A 82 27.66 53.91 3.09
CA ARG A 82 26.82 55.08 3.39
C ARG A 82 26.21 55.67 2.12
N CYS A 83 24.88 55.64 1.97
CA CYS A 83 24.19 56.41 0.93
C CYS A 83 24.27 57.90 1.26
N LYS A 84 24.92 58.70 0.41
CA LYS A 84 24.90 60.16 0.50
C LYS A 84 23.67 60.69 -0.24
N ASN A 85 22.50 60.70 0.38
CA ASN A 85 21.39 61.61 0.05
C ASN A 85 20.46 61.70 1.25
N LYS A 86 20.05 62.92 1.62
CA LYS A 86 19.41 63.24 2.91
C LYS A 86 17.88 63.10 2.92
N ASN A 87 17.26 62.56 1.86
CA ASN A 87 15.80 62.51 1.71
C ASN A 87 15.25 61.11 1.34
N ASP A 88 16.02 60.04 1.51
CA ASP A 88 15.54 58.68 1.20
C ASP A 88 15.34 57.88 2.50
N ASP A 89 14.09 57.74 2.94
CA ASP A 89 13.66 56.80 3.98
C ASP A 89 13.62 55.36 3.41
N GLU A 90 14.77 54.80 3.01
CA GLU A 90 14.86 53.44 2.41
C GLU A 90 15.75 52.47 3.24
N ALA A 91 15.26 51.22 3.34
CA ALA A 91 15.82 50.09 4.07
C ALA A 91 17.14 49.54 3.50
N GLY A 92 18.27 50.17 3.86
CA GLY A 92 19.63 49.63 3.72
C GLY A 92 20.29 49.42 5.09
N LEU A 93 21.21 48.45 5.20
CA LEU A 93 22.08 48.30 6.38
C LEU A 93 22.79 49.63 6.67
N ASN A 94 22.57 50.22 7.84
CA ASN A 94 23.22 51.47 8.17
C ASN A 94 24.71 51.21 8.41
N ALA A 95 25.59 52.09 7.93
CA ALA A 95 27.03 52.03 8.20
C ALA A 95 27.36 52.12 9.70
N SER A 96 26.38 52.43 10.57
CA SER A 96 26.46 52.37 12.03
C SER A 96 26.44 50.95 12.60
N ASP A 97 25.90 49.98 11.86
CA ASP A 97 25.61 48.63 12.37
C ASP A 97 26.83 47.70 12.20
N LEU A 98 27.82 48.14 11.42
CA LEU A 98 29.08 47.42 11.18
C LEU A 98 30.29 48.28 11.58
N VAL A 99 31.25 47.68 12.27
CA VAL A 99 32.52 48.36 12.65
C VAL A 99 33.46 48.52 11.46
N LEU A 100 33.23 47.73 10.42
CA LEU A 100 33.93 47.73 9.14
C LEU A 100 32.92 47.58 8.00
N PRO A 101 33.04 48.35 6.91
CA PRO A 101 32.47 47.93 5.63
C PRO A 101 32.97 46.52 5.30
N ALA A 102 32.17 45.72 4.59
CA ALA A 102 32.55 44.35 4.28
C ALA A 102 33.98 44.25 3.73
N THR A 103 34.77 43.35 4.32
CA THR A 103 36.21 43.23 4.04
C THR A 103 36.60 41.83 3.60
N THR A 104 37.54 41.74 2.68
CA THR A 104 38.28 40.52 2.34
C THR A 104 39.73 40.57 2.83
N ASP A 105 40.11 41.61 3.56
CA ASP A 105 41.47 41.80 4.10
C ASP A 105 41.58 41.21 5.51
N ALA A 106 42.30 40.09 5.61
CA ALA A 106 42.58 39.38 6.85
C ALA A 106 43.32 40.25 7.89
N LYS A 107 44.21 41.15 7.44
CA LYS A 107 44.98 42.05 8.31
C LYS A 107 44.07 43.10 8.94
N GLU A 108 43.18 43.69 8.15
CA GLU A 108 42.25 44.69 8.64
C GLU A 108 41.22 44.10 9.60
N LEU A 109 40.70 42.91 9.29
CA LEU A 109 39.82 42.14 10.16
C LEU A 109 40.49 41.88 11.51
N ALA A 110 41.69 41.30 11.53
CA ALA A 110 42.42 41.01 12.75
C ALA A 110 42.70 42.29 13.56
N ARG A 111 43.21 43.35 12.93
CA ARG A 111 43.54 44.61 13.62
C ARG A 111 42.35 45.22 14.37
N LYS A 112 41.15 45.18 13.78
CA LYS A 112 39.95 45.75 14.42
C LYS A 112 39.27 44.73 15.35
N ALA A 113 39.06 43.50 14.93
CA ALA A 113 38.38 42.48 15.75
C ALA A 113 39.19 42.05 16.99
N ASN A 114 40.51 42.27 17.00
CA ASN A 114 41.36 41.97 18.16
C ASN A 114 41.31 43.05 19.26
N LYS A 115 40.78 44.25 18.99
CA LYS A 115 40.57 45.25 20.06
C LYS A 115 39.60 44.70 21.10
N THR A 116 40.03 44.56 22.35
CA THR A 116 39.21 44.03 23.44
C THR A 116 38.11 45.01 23.81
N SER A 117 36.87 44.54 23.82
CA SER A 117 35.73 45.30 24.33
C SER A 117 34.93 44.35 25.23
N LEU A 118 35.01 44.57 26.54
CA LEU A 118 34.46 43.64 27.55
C LEU A 118 32.94 43.76 27.69
N ASP A 119 32.35 44.89 27.26
CA ASP A 119 30.92 45.18 27.44
C ASP A 119 30.03 44.76 26.26
N VAL A 120 30.63 44.33 25.14
CA VAL A 120 29.93 44.00 23.88
C VAL A 120 30.30 42.60 23.40
N MET A 121 29.43 42.00 22.61
CA MET A 121 29.68 40.69 21.99
C MET A 121 30.24 40.89 20.57
N THR A 122 31.42 40.33 20.28
CA THR A 122 32.08 40.50 18.98
C THR A 122 31.65 39.40 18.02
N VAL A 123 31.00 39.75 16.91
CA VAL A 123 30.47 38.77 15.94
C VAL A 123 31.06 39.02 14.56
N VAL A 124 31.67 37.97 14.00
CA VAL A 124 32.17 37.96 12.63
C VAL A 124 31.21 37.15 11.77
N PHE A 125 30.47 37.83 10.90
CA PHE A 125 29.60 37.21 9.89
C PHE A 125 30.42 36.98 8.62
N SER A 126 30.52 35.73 8.17
CA SER A 126 31.34 35.35 7.01
C SER A 126 30.59 34.41 6.09
N THR A 127 30.89 34.47 4.80
CA THR A 127 30.49 33.38 3.90
C THR A 127 31.43 32.18 4.08
N TYR A 128 30.96 30.96 3.78
CA TYR A 128 31.85 29.79 3.70
C TYR A 128 33.01 29.99 2.71
N HIS A 129 32.76 30.66 1.58
CA HIS A 129 33.78 30.98 0.58
C HIS A 129 34.90 31.91 1.11
N SER A 130 34.62 32.68 2.17
CA SER A 130 35.59 33.59 2.78
C SER A 130 36.29 33.01 4.01
N ILE A 131 36.12 31.70 4.29
CA ILE A 131 36.80 31.00 5.39
C ILE A 131 38.32 31.19 5.38
N GLN A 132 38.94 31.25 4.20
CA GLN A 132 40.39 31.45 4.10
C GLN A 132 40.84 32.80 4.68
N VAL A 133 40.01 33.85 4.56
CA VAL A 133 40.31 35.18 5.15
C VAL A 133 40.33 35.10 6.67
N ILE A 134 39.40 34.32 7.26
CA ILE A 134 39.36 34.07 8.71
C ILE A 134 40.56 33.25 9.16
N SER A 135 40.92 32.21 8.41
CA SER A 135 42.10 31.38 8.68
C SER A 135 43.39 32.21 8.64
N ASP A 136 43.55 33.04 7.61
CA ASP A 136 44.69 33.94 7.47
C ASP A 136 44.72 34.99 8.59
N ALA A 137 43.57 35.52 9.01
CA ALA A 137 43.48 36.44 10.14
C ALA A 137 43.96 35.79 11.44
N GLN A 138 43.63 34.51 11.67
CA GLN A 138 44.08 33.77 12.86
C GLN A 138 45.56 33.35 12.79
N LYS A 139 46.05 32.91 11.62
CA LYS A 139 47.40 32.34 11.46
C LYS A 139 48.48 33.39 11.22
N LYS A 140 48.18 34.46 10.47
CA LYS A 140 49.17 35.45 10.03
C LYS A 140 49.10 36.77 10.80
N TYR A 141 47.97 37.05 11.46
CA TYR A 141 47.70 38.34 12.10
C TYR A 141 47.15 38.23 13.53
N ASP A 142 47.33 37.08 14.17
CA ASP A 142 47.01 36.81 15.58
C ASP A 142 45.56 37.11 16.00
N LEU A 143 44.58 36.91 15.11
CA LEU A 143 43.18 36.88 15.54
C LEU A 143 42.99 35.70 16.51
N PRO A 144 42.46 35.94 17.73
CA PRO A 144 42.22 34.87 18.70
C PRO A 144 41.22 33.83 18.19
N GLU A 145 41.17 32.68 18.87
CA GLU A 145 40.14 31.68 18.62
C GLU A 145 38.73 32.21 18.94
N PHE A 146 37.72 31.65 18.28
CA PHE A 146 36.31 31.97 18.56
C PHE A 146 35.79 31.14 19.73
N ASP A 147 34.98 31.74 20.60
CA ASP A 147 34.34 31.02 21.70
C ASP A 147 33.18 30.14 21.20
N LEU A 148 32.50 30.57 20.14
CA LEU A 148 31.44 29.81 19.45
C LEU A 148 31.49 30.06 17.94
N ILE A 149 31.46 28.98 17.17
CA ILE A 149 31.26 29.00 15.71
C ILE A 149 29.88 28.46 15.41
N ILE A 150 29.06 29.25 14.71
CA ILE A 150 27.72 28.87 14.27
C ILE A 150 27.76 28.64 12.77
N CYS A 151 27.38 27.44 12.36
CA CYS A 151 27.36 26.99 10.97
C CYS A 151 25.91 26.90 10.51
N ASP A 152 25.43 27.91 9.78
CA ASP A 152 24.08 27.89 9.22
C ASP A 152 24.05 27.19 7.86
N GLU A 153 22.91 26.58 7.52
CA GLU A 153 22.77 25.70 6.36
C GLU A 153 23.83 24.58 6.32
N ALA A 154 24.10 23.97 7.48
CA ALA A 154 25.15 22.99 7.69
C ALA A 154 25.05 21.73 6.80
N HIS A 155 23.91 21.49 6.15
CA HIS A 155 23.81 20.42 5.15
C HIS A 155 24.67 20.67 3.90
N ARG A 156 25.16 21.91 3.70
CA ARG A 156 26.10 22.27 2.63
C ARG A 156 27.56 22.00 3.00
N THR A 157 27.85 21.70 4.27
CA THR A 157 29.21 21.34 4.73
C THR A 157 29.50 19.84 4.54
N THR A 158 28.58 19.11 3.90
CA THR A 158 28.75 17.71 3.47
C THR A 158 29.36 17.62 2.08
N GLY A 159 30.16 16.59 1.78
CA GLY A 159 30.74 16.37 0.44
C GLY A 159 31.89 15.37 0.43
N ALA A 160 32.28 14.91 -0.77
CA ALA A 160 33.47 14.08 -0.99
C ALA A 160 34.60 14.97 -1.54
N VAL A 161 35.81 14.89 -0.98
CA VAL A 161 36.99 15.57 -1.55
C VAL A 161 37.45 14.83 -2.82
N LEU A 162 36.73 15.00 -3.93
CA LEU A 162 37.11 14.45 -5.24
C LEU A 162 37.89 15.50 -6.06
N GLY A 163 39.08 15.87 -5.57
CA GLY A 163 40.25 16.34 -6.32
C GLY A 163 40.18 17.37 -7.47
N THR A 164 39.04 17.91 -7.89
CA THR A 164 38.94 18.69 -9.16
C THR A 164 38.11 19.97 -9.07
N ASP A 165 37.13 20.08 -8.16
CA ASP A 165 36.34 21.32 -7.97
C ASP A 165 36.77 22.08 -6.70
N LYS A 166 37.50 23.19 -6.87
CA LYS A 166 37.97 24.04 -5.76
C LYS A 166 36.83 24.56 -4.87
N ARG A 167 35.59 24.62 -5.36
CA ARG A 167 34.43 25.25 -4.68
C ARG A 167 33.80 24.40 -3.58
N GLU A 168 33.80 23.07 -3.69
CA GLU A 168 33.26 22.19 -2.64
C GLU A 168 34.23 22.08 -1.45
N SER A 169 35.52 22.33 -1.67
CA SER A 169 36.56 22.27 -0.63
C SER A 169 36.37 23.31 0.49
N ASP A 170 35.80 24.48 0.21
CA ASP A 170 35.70 25.57 1.19
C ASP A 170 34.64 25.30 2.27
N PHE A 171 33.57 24.56 1.94
CA PHE A 171 32.50 24.24 2.89
C PHE A 171 32.92 23.22 3.94
N ILE A 172 33.85 22.32 3.61
CA ILE A 172 34.32 21.25 4.50
C ILE A 172 35.40 21.77 5.49
N LYS A 173 36.13 22.83 5.12
CA LYS A 173 37.20 23.44 5.95
C LYS A 173 36.76 23.86 7.35
N VAL A 174 35.47 24.13 7.56
CA VAL A 174 34.90 24.53 8.85
C VAL A 174 35.06 23.46 9.95
N HIS A 175 35.14 22.19 9.55
CA HIS A 175 35.27 21.08 10.50
C HIS A 175 36.65 21.01 11.13
N ASP A 176 37.69 21.53 10.48
CA ASP A 176 39.08 21.38 10.90
C ASP A 176 39.55 22.58 11.77
N ASN A 177 39.89 22.28 13.02
CA ASN A 177 40.47 23.24 13.97
C ASN A 177 41.84 23.77 13.52
N SER A 178 42.58 23.03 12.68
CA SER A 178 43.85 23.46 12.09
C SER A 178 43.66 24.63 11.11
N ILE A 179 42.44 24.79 10.55
CA ILE A 179 42.11 25.85 9.59
C ILE A 179 41.43 27.02 10.31
N ILE A 180 40.37 26.76 11.08
CA ILE A 180 39.69 27.77 11.90
C ILE A 180 39.65 27.29 13.35
N ARG A 181 40.31 28.03 14.24
CA ARG A 181 40.33 27.76 15.68
C ARG A 181 39.04 28.28 16.33
N GLY A 182 38.32 27.39 17.00
CA GLY A 182 37.20 27.75 17.86
C GLY A 182 36.90 26.68 18.90
N LYS A 183 36.46 27.13 20.09
CA LYS A 183 36.20 26.26 21.24
C LYS A 183 34.99 25.36 21.04
N LYS A 184 33.89 25.93 20.52
CA LYS A 184 32.64 25.21 20.31
C LYS A 184 32.06 25.46 18.93
N ARG A 185 31.39 24.46 18.36
CA ARG A 185 30.73 24.52 17.05
C ARG A 185 29.28 24.06 17.12
N LEU A 186 28.36 24.90 16.66
CA LEU A 186 26.95 24.57 16.52
C LEU A 186 26.59 24.48 15.02
N TYR A 187 26.12 23.32 14.59
CA TYR A 187 25.68 23.06 13.23
C TYR A 187 24.16 23.16 13.13
N MET A 188 23.64 24.03 12.28
CA MET A 188 22.20 24.28 12.19
C MET A 188 21.69 24.01 10.77
N THR A 189 20.59 23.27 10.66
CA THR A 189 19.94 22.99 9.37
C THR A 189 18.48 22.61 9.56
N ALA A 190 17.66 22.78 8.52
CA ALA A 190 16.33 22.19 8.48
C ALA A 190 16.35 20.78 7.89
N THR A 191 17.31 20.50 7.01
CA THR A 191 17.35 19.29 6.18
C THR A 191 18.72 18.62 6.36
N PRO A 192 18.91 17.78 7.38
CA PRO A 192 20.19 17.09 7.56
C PRO A 192 20.46 16.17 6.35
N LYS A 193 21.67 16.25 5.79
CA LYS A 193 22.06 15.43 4.64
C LYS A 193 22.85 14.22 5.13
N ILE A 194 22.24 13.03 4.97
CA ILE A 194 22.79 11.74 5.39
C ILE A 194 23.00 10.89 4.14
N PHE A 195 24.21 10.38 3.93
CA PHE A 195 24.53 9.51 2.79
C PHE A 195 24.22 8.04 3.11
N THR A 196 23.79 7.27 2.10
CA THR A 196 23.51 5.83 2.25
C THR A 196 24.79 5.02 2.40
N ASP A 197 24.72 3.87 3.07
CA ASP A 197 25.88 3.00 3.33
C ASP A 197 26.60 2.52 2.06
N LYS A 198 25.89 2.43 0.93
CA LYS A 198 26.49 2.11 -0.38
C LYS A 198 27.42 3.22 -0.89
N LEU A 199 27.09 4.48 -0.65
CA LEU A 199 27.91 5.63 -1.06
C LEU A 199 29.11 5.81 -0.14
N LYS A 200 28.94 5.55 1.17
CA LYS A 200 30.05 5.55 2.15
C LYS A 200 31.13 4.52 1.77
N LYS A 201 30.73 3.27 1.51
CA LYS A 201 31.65 2.19 1.07
C LYS A 201 32.38 2.49 -0.26
N LYS A 202 31.75 3.24 -1.17
CA LYS A 202 32.38 3.66 -2.44
C LYS A 202 33.42 4.76 -2.23
N ALA A 203 33.19 5.67 -1.29
CA ALA A 203 34.11 6.73 -0.94
C ALA A 203 35.36 6.19 -0.23
N ASP A 204 35.18 5.25 0.72
CA ASP A 204 36.26 4.53 1.40
C ASP A 204 37.17 3.78 0.42
N ALA A 205 36.59 3.21 -0.65
CA ALA A 205 37.34 2.52 -1.71
C ALA A 205 38.14 3.46 -2.64
N SER A 206 37.90 4.78 -2.56
CA SER A 206 38.52 5.81 -3.41
C SER A 206 39.39 6.81 -2.66
N ASP A 207 39.68 6.57 -1.37
CA ASP A 207 40.40 7.49 -0.46
C ASP A 207 39.81 8.93 -0.42
N ALA A 208 38.53 9.07 -0.76
CA ALA A 208 37.83 10.35 -0.75
C ALA A 208 37.15 10.56 0.60
N VAL A 209 37.55 11.59 1.35
CA VAL A 209 36.90 11.96 2.62
C VAL A 209 35.47 12.43 2.35
N LEU A 210 34.48 11.63 2.76
CA LEU A 210 33.05 11.91 2.62
C LEU A 210 32.47 12.41 3.95
N ALA A 211 32.21 13.72 4.08
CA ALA A 211 31.60 14.29 5.28
C ALA A 211 30.07 14.12 5.25
N SER A 212 29.50 13.37 6.21
CA SER A 212 28.06 13.12 6.37
C SER A 212 27.57 13.63 7.73
N MET A 213 26.34 14.16 7.82
CA MET A 213 25.85 14.78 9.07
C MET A 213 25.53 13.79 10.20
N ASP A 214 25.54 12.49 9.95
CA ASP A 214 25.43 11.42 10.95
C ASP A 214 26.76 11.07 11.62
N ASP A 215 27.89 11.63 11.14
CA ASP A 215 29.19 11.53 11.78
C ASP A 215 29.25 12.40 13.04
N GLU A 216 29.24 11.75 14.21
CA GLU A 216 29.32 12.44 15.50
C GLU A 216 30.69 13.06 15.79
N GLU A 217 31.78 12.60 15.16
CA GLU A 217 33.11 13.21 15.34
C GLU A 217 33.18 14.57 14.65
N LEU A 218 32.63 14.68 13.44
CA LEU A 218 32.65 15.91 12.65
C LEU A 218 31.58 16.92 13.07
N TYR A 219 30.35 16.46 13.34
CA TYR A 219 29.17 17.31 13.59
C TYR A 219 28.68 17.29 15.05
N GLY A 220 29.13 16.36 15.89
CA GLY A 220 28.63 16.18 17.25
C GLY A 220 27.25 15.51 17.31
N LYS A 221 26.69 15.40 18.51
CA LYS A 221 25.36 14.81 18.74
C LYS A 221 24.23 15.73 18.29
N ASN A 222 23.06 15.16 18.02
CA ASN A 222 21.83 15.94 17.81
C ASN A 222 21.34 16.49 19.17
N LEU A 223 21.57 17.78 19.43
CA LEU A 223 21.25 18.40 20.73
C LEU A 223 19.76 18.74 20.84
N TYR A 224 19.15 19.16 19.73
CA TYR A 224 17.72 19.43 19.67
C TYR A 224 17.19 19.31 18.23
N THR A 225 16.01 18.73 18.09
CA THR A 225 15.27 18.63 16.83
C THR A 225 13.86 19.21 17.01
N TYR A 226 13.47 20.11 16.12
CA TYR A 226 12.13 20.67 16.02
C TYR A 226 11.60 20.45 14.61
N THR A 227 10.77 19.42 14.45
CA THR A 227 10.34 18.93 13.13
C THR A 227 9.19 19.75 12.54
N PHE A 228 8.94 19.56 11.25
CA PHE A 228 7.86 20.22 10.54
C PHE A 228 6.48 19.85 11.11
N SER A 229 6.25 18.56 11.37
CA SER A 229 4.99 18.07 11.95
C SER A 229 4.73 18.67 13.34
N LYS A 230 5.78 18.86 14.14
CA LYS A 230 5.67 19.54 15.43
C LYS A 230 5.32 21.02 15.28
N ALA A 231 5.95 21.72 14.33
CA ALA A 231 5.67 23.12 14.05
C ALA A 231 4.23 23.35 13.54
N LEU A 232 3.65 22.40 12.79
CA LEU A 232 2.24 22.42 12.40
C LEU A 232 1.32 22.22 13.62
N LYS A 233 1.63 21.24 14.49
CA LYS A 233 0.85 20.98 15.71
C LYS A 233 0.83 22.17 16.65
N ASP A 234 1.97 22.86 16.78
CA ASP A 234 2.14 24.07 17.58
C ASP A 234 1.58 25.34 16.88
N LYS A 235 0.98 25.19 15.67
CA LYS A 235 0.39 26.28 14.86
C LYS A 235 1.38 27.42 14.51
N LEU A 236 2.66 27.07 14.35
CA LEU A 236 3.73 27.99 13.94
C LEU A 236 3.91 28.04 12.41
N LEU A 237 3.53 26.96 11.71
CA LEU A 237 3.52 26.88 10.25
C LEU A 237 2.11 26.61 9.72
N THR A 238 1.87 26.91 8.45
CA THR A 238 0.64 26.55 7.73
C THR A 238 0.83 25.23 6.98
N PRO A 239 -0.21 24.37 6.91
CA PRO A 239 -0.16 23.16 6.10
C PRO A 239 0.01 23.50 4.62
N TYR A 240 0.45 22.52 3.83
CA TYR A 240 0.65 22.68 2.38
C TYR A 240 -0.22 21.72 1.57
N LYS A 241 -0.50 22.10 0.33
CA LYS A 241 -1.18 21.27 -0.67
C LYS A 241 -0.42 21.30 -2.00
N VAL A 242 -0.10 20.13 -2.52
CA VAL A 242 0.54 19.92 -3.82
C VAL A 242 -0.53 19.73 -4.88
N ILE A 243 -0.50 20.53 -5.94
CA ILE A 243 -1.43 20.45 -7.08
C ILE A 243 -0.61 20.11 -8.31
N VAL A 244 -0.84 18.93 -8.87
CA VAL A 244 -0.28 18.52 -10.17
C VAL A 244 -1.30 18.84 -11.25
N LEU A 245 -0.94 19.70 -12.18
CA LEU A 245 -1.82 20.08 -13.28
C LEU A 245 -1.50 19.24 -14.50
N ALA A 246 -2.49 18.49 -14.97
CA ALA A 246 -2.47 17.72 -16.20
C ALA A 246 -3.12 18.57 -17.30
N VAL A 247 -2.31 19.09 -18.23
CA VAL A 247 -2.82 19.94 -19.33
C VAL A 247 -2.69 19.22 -20.67
N ASP A 248 -3.76 19.26 -21.47
CA ASP A 248 -3.79 18.67 -22.81
C ASP A 248 -2.96 19.48 -23.81
N GLU A 249 -1.92 18.86 -24.38
CA GLU A 249 -1.08 19.47 -25.42
C GLU A 249 -1.82 19.59 -26.78
N ALA A 250 -2.83 18.75 -27.06
CA ALA A 250 -3.51 18.71 -28.35
C ALA A 250 -4.46 19.89 -28.57
N ILE A 251 -5.19 20.31 -27.53
CA ILE A 251 -6.16 21.41 -27.61
C ILE A 251 -5.46 22.77 -27.83
N ILE A 252 -4.26 22.93 -27.27
CA ILE A 252 -3.50 24.17 -27.35
C ILE A 252 -2.81 24.31 -28.71
N ASN A 253 -2.37 23.19 -29.30
CA ASN A 253 -1.78 23.16 -30.63
C ASN A 253 -2.72 23.73 -31.71
N ALA A 254 -4.02 23.44 -31.66
CA ALA A 254 -4.99 23.96 -32.63
C ALA A 254 -5.27 25.46 -32.48
N THR A 255 -5.16 26.00 -31.26
CA THR A 255 -5.56 27.37 -30.91
C THR A 255 -4.44 28.39 -31.18
N ILE A 256 -3.18 28.02 -30.90
CA ILE A 256 -2.03 28.94 -30.92
C ILE A 256 -1.23 28.90 -32.26
N GLN A 257 -1.34 27.81 -33.04
CA GLN A 257 -0.60 27.65 -34.30
C GLN A 257 -0.89 28.73 -35.37
N LYS A 258 -2.02 29.46 -35.28
CA LYS A 258 -2.35 30.54 -36.23
C LYS A 258 -1.41 31.76 -36.14
N ARG A 259 -0.55 31.90 -35.10
CA ARG A 259 0.38 33.04 -34.96
C ARG A 259 1.87 32.70 -34.91
N LEU A 260 2.28 31.46 -34.62
CA LEU A 260 3.71 31.12 -34.46
C LEU A 260 4.31 30.50 -35.73
N LYS A 261 4.77 31.34 -36.68
CA LYS A 261 5.52 30.94 -37.90
C LYS A 261 7.05 31.09 -37.74
N ASP A 262 7.62 30.74 -36.58
CA ASP A 262 9.07 30.82 -36.34
C ASP A 262 9.64 29.58 -35.62
N LYS A 263 10.93 29.28 -35.87
CA LYS A 263 11.69 28.10 -35.38
C LYS A 263 11.80 27.93 -33.85
N ASN A 264 11.17 28.80 -33.05
CA ASN A 264 11.11 28.75 -31.57
C ASN A 264 9.71 28.37 -31.03
N SER A 265 8.76 27.98 -31.89
CA SER A 265 7.34 27.79 -31.55
C SER A 265 7.05 26.70 -30.51
N GLU A 266 7.82 25.62 -30.49
CA GLU A 266 7.57 24.45 -29.61
C GLU A 266 7.83 24.77 -28.12
N LEU A 267 8.87 25.56 -27.83
CA LEU A 267 9.19 26.03 -26.47
C LEU A 267 8.16 27.03 -25.94
N ILE A 268 7.62 27.88 -26.82
CA ILE A 268 6.60 28.87 -26.47
C ILE A 268 5.27 28.18 -26.15
N LEU A 269 4.92 27.11 -26.89
CA LEU A 269 3.68 26.37 -26.70
C LEU A 269 3.63 25.62 -25.35
N ASP A 270 4.72 24.95 -24.95
CA ASP A 270 4.83 24.24 -23.67
C ASP A 270 4.70 25.21 -22.47
N ASP A 271 5.34 26.38 -22.55
CA ASP A 271 5.26 27.38 -21.48
C ASP A 271 3.89 28.07 -21.41
N THR A 272 3.26 28.35 -22.55
CA THR A 272 1.90 28.92 -22.62
C THR A 272 0.86 27.97 -22.00
N THR A 273 1.01 26.67 -22.28
CA THR A 273 0.20 25.59 -21.71
C THR A 273 0.25 25.58 -20.18
N LYS A 274 1.46 25.67 -19.63
CA LYS A 274 1.66 25.69 -18.16
C LYS A 274 1.10 26.96 -17.53
N ILE A 275 1.22 28.11 -18.20
CA ILE A 275 0.69 29.40 -17.71
C ILE A 275 -0.84 29.32 -17.57
N ILE A 276 -1.55 28.82 -18.59
CA ILE A 276 -3.02 28.67 -18.54
C ILE A 276 -3.43 27.72 -17.41
N GLY A 277 -2.72 26.61 -17.24
CA GLY A 277 -2.95 25.70 -16.12
C GLY A 277 -2.78 26.39 -14.76
N CYS A 278 -1.70 27.16 -14.59
CA CYS A 278 -1.46 27.93 -13.36
C CYS A 278 -2.54 28.99 -13.12
N TYR A 279 -2.97 29.69 -14.18
CA TYR A 279 -4.06 30.66 -14.12
C TYR A 279 -5.34 30.05 -13.51
N LYS A 280 -5.77 28.89 -14.01
CA LYS A 280 -6.98 28.20 -13.50
C LYS A 280 -6.90 27.85 -12.02
N VAL A 281 -5.75 27.40 -11.54
CA VAL A 281 -5.54 27.06 -10.12
C VAL A 281 -5.51 28.31 -9.24
N LEU A 282 -4.82 29.36 -9.68
CA LEU A 282 -4.69 30.61 -8.93
C LEU A 282 -6.03 31.37 -8.84
N SER A 283 -6.82 31.32 -9.91
CA SER A 283 -8.17 31.90 -9.99
C SER A 283 -9.29 31.03 -9.39
N GLN A 284 -9.02 29.74 -9.14
CA GLN A 284 -9.94 28.75 -8.55
C GLN A 284 -11.25 28.50 -9.33
N ILE A 285 -11.26 28.73 -10.66
CA ILE A 285 -12.44 28.71 -11.53
C ILE A 285 -13.22 27.37 -11.51
N GLU A 286 -12.61 26.25 -11.14
CA GLU A 286 -13.26 24.92 -11.16
C GLU A 286 -13.78 24.43 -9.79
N LYS A 287 -13.69 25.21 -8.70
CA LYS A 287 -14.18 24.80 -7.38
C LYS A 287 -15.59 25.32 -7.10
N LYS A 288 -16.51 24.40 -6.75
CA LYS A 288 -17.85 24.72 -6.27
C LYS A 288 -17.76 25.65 -5.05
N GLU A 289 -18.65 26.65 -4.99
CA GLU A 289 -18.72 27.73 -3.98
C GLU A 289 -18.82 27.27 -2.50
N GLU A 290 -18.90 25.96 -2.20
CA GLU A 290 -19.12 25.44 -0.84
C GLU A 290 -17.90 25.53 0.11
N ASP A 291 -16.68 25.74 -0.38
CA ASP A 291 -15.46 25.67 0.46
C ASP A 291 -14.98 27.01 1.05
N GLY A 292 -15.57 28.16 0.71
CA GLY A 292 -15.21 29.46 1.31
C GLY A 292 -13.74 29.91 1.12
N ILE A 293 -13.03 29.35 0.13
CA ILE A 293 -11.61 29.64 -0.14
C ILE A 293 -11.50 30.89 -1.04
N LYS A 294 -10.67 31.85 -0.64
CA LYS A 294 -10.42 33.09 -1.40
C LYS A 294 -9.37 32.88 -2.51
N PRO A 295 -9.41 33.63 -3.62
CA PRO A 295 -8.39 33.58 -4.66
C PRO A 295 -6.98 33.90 -4.14
N MET A 296 -5.95 33.29 -4.74
CA MET A 296 -4.56 33.48 -4.31
C MET A 296 -4.03 34.83 -4.80
N ARG A 297 -3.34 35.59 -3.93
CA ARG A 297 -2.91 36.97 -4.23
C ARG A 297 -1.43 37.10 -4.52
N ARG A 298 -0.59 36.17 -4.04
CA ARG A 298 0.88 36.27 -4.16
C ARG A 298 1.50 34.93 -4.53
N SER A 299 2.28 34.91 -5.60
CA SER A 299 2.98 33.69 -6.04
C SER A 299 4.41 33.91 -6.53
N LEU A 300 5.25 32.89 -6.35
CA LEU A 300 6.60 32.80 -6.91
C LEU A 300 6.66 31.73 -7.99
N ALA A 301 7.13 32.08 -9.19
CA ALA A 301 7.34 31.13 -10.29
C ALA A 301 8.82 30.84 -10.50
N PHE A 302 9.18 29.56 -10.53
CA PHE A 302 10.56 29.10 -10.68
C PHE A 302 10.81 28.52 -12.10
N CYS A 303 11.66 29.19 -12.88
CA CYS A 303 11.99 28.84 -14.27
C CYS A 303 13.41 28.26 -14.45
N LYS A 304 13.67 27.49 -15.53
CA LYS A 304 14.97 26.82 -15.77
C LYS A 304 16.16 27.77 -16.06
N SER A 305 15.91 28.89 -16.74
CA SER A 305 16.93 29.82 -17.21
C SER A 305 16.42 31.26 -17.19
N ILE A 306 17.33 32.24 -17.15
CA ILE A 306 16.98 33.67 -17.07
C ILE A 306 16.11 34.06 -18.26
N ASN A 307 16.53 33.67 -19.48
CA ASN A 307 15.78 33.90 -20.71
C ASN A 307 14.35 33.34 -20.64
N THR A 308 14.19 32.12 -20.10
CA THR A 308 12.85 31.51 -19.93
C THR A 308 12.01 32.27 -18.91
N SER A 309 12.62 32.78 -17.83
CA SER A 309 11.89 33.55 -16.81
C SER A 309 11.40 34.90 -17.35
N GLN A 310 12.22 35.57 -18.16
CA GLN A 310 11.84 36.81 -18.85
C GLN A 310 10.72 36.54 -19.85
N LEU A 311 10.88 35.52 -20.69
CA LEU A 311 9.87 35.09 -21.66
C LEU A 311 8.53 34.77 -20.99
N VAL A 312 8.52 34.00 -19.90
CA VAL A 312 7.29 33.68 -19.15
C VAL A 312 6.67 34.95 -18.55
N SER A 313 7.48 35.91 -18.08
CA SER A 313 6.95 37.17 -17.54
C SER A 313 6.25 38.02 -18.61
N GLU A 314 6.72 37.96 -19.85
CA GLU A 314 6.14 38.69 -20.99
C GLU A 314 4.89 37.96 -21.51
N LEU A 315 4.96 36.64 -21.66
CA LEU A 315 3.86 35.82 -22.20
C LEU A 315 2.69 35.61 -21.24
N PHE A 316 2.85 35.87 -19.94
CA PHE A 316 1.86 35.47 -18.93
C PHE A 316 0.48 36.05 -19.19
N ASN A 317 0.41 37.37 -19.40
CA ASN A 317 -0.86 38.07 -19.65
C ASN A 317 -1.36 37.82 -21.07
N ASP A 318 -0.47 37.75 -22.06
CA ASP A 318 -0.85 37.43 -23.45
C ASP A 318 -1.55 36.07 -23.56
N ALA A 319 -1.05 35.06 -22.84
CA ALA A 319 -1.63 33.72 -22.78
C ALA A 319 -3.02 33.71 -22.13
N ILE A 320 -3.21 34.51 -21.07
CA ILE A 320 -4.49 34.63 -20.34
C ILE A 320 -5.51 35.39 -21.19
N ASP A 321 -5.10 36.49 -21.83
CA ASP A 321 -5.95 37.27 -22.73
C ASP A 321 -6.38 36.45 -23.95
N GLU A 322 -5.49 35.61 -24.47
CA GLU A 322 -5.83 34.65 -25.52
C GLU A 322 -6.87 33.65 -25.02
N TYR A 323 -6.67 33.07 -23.83
CA TYR A 323 -7.65 32.17 -23.21
C TYR A 323 -9.03 32.83 -23.01
N HIS A 324 -9.07 34.08 -22.54
CA HIS A 324 -10.33 34.80 -22.31
C HIS A 324 -11.14 35.08 -23.58
N LYS A 325 -10.53 35.16 -24.76
CA LYS A 325 -11.26 35.31 -26.04
C LYS A 325 -12.16 34.12 -26.36
N PHE A 326 -11.91 32.99 -25.70
CA PHE A 326 -12.49 31.69 -25.99
C PHE A 326 -13.43 31.20 -24.88
N VAL A 327 -13.51 31.89 -23.73
CA VAL A 327 -14.37 31.52 -22.60
C VAL A 327 -15.52 32.54 -22.45
N PRO A 328 -16.80 32.11 -22.37
CA PRO A 328 -17.92 33.03 -22.14
C PRO A 328 -17.75 33.80 -20.83
N GLU A 329 -18.09 35.09 -20.82
CA GLU A 329 -18.01 35.94 -19.62
C GLU A 329 -18.85 35.39 -18.46
N SER A 330 -18.21 34.74 -17.48
CA SER A 330 -18.79 34.58 -16.14
C SER A 330 -17.75 34.73 -15.04
N LYS A 331 -17.95 35.82 -14.28
CA LYS A 331 -17.53 36.18 -12.90
C LYS A 331 -16.09 35.89 -12.46
N THR A 332 -15.41 37.00 -12.14
CA THR A 332 -14.12 37.17 -11.45
C THR A 332 -12.86 36.79 -12.23
N SER A 333 -12.50 37.63 -13.21
CA SER A 333 -11.17 37.62 -13.82
C SER A 333 -10.15 38.14 -12.81
N LEU A 334 -9.38 37.23 -12.21
CA LEU A 334 -8.21 37.59 -11.43
C LEU A 334 -7.19 38.25 -12.38
N ILE A 335 -6.78 39.48 -12.12
CA ILE A 335 -5.78 40.19 -12.93
C ILE A 335 -4.39 39.82 -12.40
N PHE A 336 -3.50 39.47 -13.32
CA PHE A 336 -2.12 39.08 -13.00
C PHE A 336 -1.16 40.22 -13.29
N ASP A 337 -0.40 40.63 -12.27
CA ASP A 337 0.72 41.55 -12.42
C ASP A 337 2.01 40.74 -12.26
N VAL A 338 2.75 40.57 -13.35
CA VAL A 338 3.87 39.62 -13.44
C VAL A 338 5.17 40.35 -13.68
N LYS A 339 6.17 40.09 -12.82
CA LYS A 339 7.51 40.68 -12.94
C LYS A 339 8.59 39.61 -12.91
N HIS A 340 9.76 39.97 -13.43
CA HIS A 340 10.95 39.13 -13.45
C HIS A 340 12.05 39.63 -12.52
N ILE A 341 12.77 38.69 -11.89
CA ILE A 341 13.98 38.96 -11.10
C ILE A 341 15.05 37.88 -11.35
N ASP A 342 16.31 38.32 -11.47
CA ASP A 342 17.47 37.43 -11.61
C ASP A 342 18.72 37.93 -10.86
N GLY A 343 19.79 37.13 -10.90
CA GLY A 343 21.05 37.39 -10.20
C GLY A 343 21.90 38.55 -10.74
N SER A 344 21.60 39.09 -11.92
CA SER A 344 22.27 40.27 -12.50
C SER A 344 21.77 41.58 -11.89
N PHE A 345 20.58 41.59 -11.29
CA PHE A 345 20.00 42.77 -10.64
C PHE A 345 20.85 43.17 -9.42
N ASN A 346 21.05 44.47 -9.20
CA ASN A 346 21.69 44.93 -7.97
C ASN A 346 20.76 44.74 -6.75
N GLY A 347 21.32 44.79 -5.53
CA GLY A 347 20.54 44.57 -4.29
C GLY A 347 19.34 45.51 -4.14
N LYS A 348 19.47 46.77 -4.59
CA LYS A 348 18.39 47.77 -4.54
C LYS A 348 17.19 47.37 -5.41
N ASN A 349 17.42 46.98 -6.66
CA ASN A 349 16.35 46.58 -7.57
C ASN A 349 15.69 45.27 -7.11
N ARG A 350 16.45 44.34 -6.53
CA ARG A 350 15.89 43.10 -5.97
C ARG A 350 14.95 43.38 -4.80
N ASN A 351 15.35 44.24 -3.87
CA ASN A 351 14.49 44.62 -2.73
C ASN A 351 13.22 45.32 -3.19
N LYS A 352 13.32 46.25 -4.16
CA LYS A 352 12.13 46.92 -4.72
C LYS A 352 11.10 45.94 -5.30
N LEU A 353 11.55 44.89 -6.00
CA LEU A 353 10.66 43.86 -6.53
C LEU A 353 10.08 42.95 -5.44
N LEU A 354 10.83 42.71 -4.36
CA LEU A 354 10.35 41.95 -3.21
C LEU A 354 9.32 42.73 -2.39
N ASP A 355 9.54 44.03 -2.20
CA ASP A 355 8.59 44.89 -1.49
C ASP A 355 7.32 45.08 -2.32
N TRP A 356 7.44 45.19 -3.65
CA TRP A 356 6.30 45.07 -4.56
C TRP A 356 5.56 43.73 -4.41
N LEU A 357 6.23 42.60 -4.15
CA LEU A 357 5.50 41.35 -3.89
C LEU A 357 4.77 41.34 -2.53
N LYS A 358 5.28 42.08 -1.53
CA LYS A 358 4.73 42.13 -0.17
C LYS A 358 3.53 43.05 -0.01
N GLU A 359 3.52 44.16 -0.76
CA GLU A 359 2.44 45.14 -0.76
C GLU A 359 1.05 44.49 -0.84
N GLU A 360 0.06 45.13 -0.23
CA GLU A 360 -1.32 44.70 -0.33
C GLU A 360 -1.89 44.96 -1.71
N THR A 361 -2.69 44.00 -2.19
CA THR A 361 -3.39 44.07 -3.48
C THR A 361 -4.90 44.02 -3.25
N ASP A 362 -5.64 44.61 -4.19
CA ASP A 362 -7.10 44.47 -4.25
C ASP A 362 -7.50 42.99 -4.35
N GLU A 363 -8.74 42.67 -3.96
CA GLU A 363 -9.18 41.28 -3.85
C GLU A 363 -9.10 40.48 -5.17
N ASN A 364 -9.07 41.17 -6.32
CA ASN A 364 -9.01 40.57 -7.65
C ASN A 364 -7.63 40.67 -8.33
N ASN A 365 -6.57 41.05 -7.61
CA ASN A 365 -5.22 41.22 -8.15
C ASN A 365 -4.24 40.19 -7.57
N CYS A 366 -3.59 39.43 -8.45
CA CYS A 366 -2.54 38.47 -8.11
C CYS A 366 -1.17 38.93 -8.62
N ARG A 367 -0.18 39.02 -7.71
CA ARG A 367 1.20 39.36 -8.07
C ARG A 367 2.03 38.09 -8.21
N VAL A 368 2.68 37.94 -9.36
CA VAL A 368 3.55 36.80 -9.67
C VAL A 368 4.97 37.29 -9.93
N LEU A 369 5.94 36.74 -9.20
CA LEU A 369 7.36 37.06 -9.41
C LEU A 369 8.11 35.84 -9.96
N THR A 370 8.55 35.93 -11.21
CA THR A 370 9.30 34.87 -11.92
C THR A 370 10.79 34.97 -11.63
N ASN A 371 11.46 33.84 -11.35
CA ASN A 371 12.86 33.86 -10.94
C ASN A 371 13.69 32.61 -11.30
N VAL A 372 15.01 32.80 -11.24
CA VAL A 372 16.02 31.73 -11.41
C VAL A 372 17.12 31.85 -10.36
N ARG A 373 17.12 30.95 -9.36
CA ARG A 373 18.18 30.82 -8.34
C ARG A 373 18.52 32.09 -7.54
N CYS A 374 17.73 33.16 -7.65
CA CYS A 374 17.98 34.42 -6.96
C CYS A 374 17.09 34.61 -5.72
N LEU A 375 15.99 33.85 -5.61
CA LEU A 375 15.05 33.90 -4.48
C LEU A 375 15.05 32.61 -3.63
N SER A 376 16.00 31.70 -3.86
CA SER A 376 16.13 30.47 -3.06
C SER A 376 16.58 30.74 -1.63
N GLU A 377 17.42 31.75 -1.39
CA GLU A 377 17.95 32.16 -0.08
C GLU A 377 17.71 33.67 0.18
N GLY A 378 17.54 34.10 1.44
CA GLY A 378 17.58 35.53 1.80
C GLY A 378 16.30 36.38 1.66
N VAL A 379 15.15 35.76 1.34
CA VAL A 379 13.87 36.47 1.10
C VAL A 379 12.84 36.15 2.19
N ASP A 380 12.15 37.15 2.73
CA ASP A 380 11.07 36.92 3.70
C ASP A 380 9.74 37.53 3.24
N VAL A 381 8.80 36.67 2.82
CA VAL A 381 7.43 37.05 2.45
C VAL A 381 6.46 36.01 3.06
N PRO A 382 5.99 36.21 4.31
CA PRO A 382 5.11 35.24 4.98
C PRO A 382 3.75 35.07 4.30
N ALA A 383 3.23 36.16 3.70
CA ALA A 383 1.94 36.22 3.01
C ALA A 383 1.94 35.58 1.60
N LEU A 384 2.98 34.81 1.25
CA LEU A 384 3.05 34.09 -0.02
C LEU A 384 2.05 32.93 -0.04
N ASP A 385 1.13 32.91 -1.02
CA ASP A 385 0.08 31.90 -1.11
C ASP A 385 0.54 30.64 -1.85
N ALA A 386 1.30 30.82 -2.94
CA ALA A 386 1.69 29.72 -3.83
C ALA A 386 3.13 29.79 -4.34
N VAL A 387 3.72 28.62 -4.56
CA VAL A 387 4.97 28.44 -5.30
C VAL A 387 4.73 27.56 -6.53
N MET A 388 5.16 28.02 -7.70
CA MET A 388 5.01 27.32 -8.97
C MET A 388 6.36 26.83 -9.50
N PHE A 389 6.46 25.54 -9.83
CA PHE A 389 7.64 24.98 -10.49
C PHE A 389 7.34 24.68 -11.96
N LEU A 390 7.48 25.69 -12.82
CA LEU A 390 7.22 25.56 -14.27
C LEU A 390 8.22 24.63 -14.97
N HIS A 391 9.39 24.41 -14.36
CA HIS A 391 10.49 23.64 -14.91
C HIS A 391 11.28 22.88 -13.83
N PRO A 392 11.96 21.76 -14.17
CA PRO A 392 12.81 21.02 -13.25
C PRO A 392 13.97 21.87 -12.71
N ARG A 393 14.37 21.60 -11.46
CA ARG A 393 15.50 22.25 -10.79
C ARG A 393 16.66 21.27 -10.63
N LYS A 394 17.88 21.77 -10.83
CA LYS A 394 19.10 20.97 -10.65
C LYS A 394 19.48 20.74 -9.17
N SER A 395 19.04 21.61 -8.27
CA SER A 395 19.40 21.57 -6.84
C SER A 395 18.17 21.19 -6.01
N HIS A 396 18.29 20.09 -5.27
CA HIS A 396 17.25 19.61 -4.35
C HIS A 396 17.02 20.57 -3.17
N VAL A 397 18.10 21.19 -2.67
CA VAL A 397 18.05 22.15 -1.55
C VAL A 397 17.23 23.39 -1.92
N ASP A 398 17.40 23.90 -3.14
CA ASP A 398 16.69 25.08 -3.62
C ASP A 398 15.17 24.85 -3.62
N VAL A 399 14.74 23.61 -3.92
CA VAL A 399 13.32 23.22 -3.90
C VAL A 399 12.79 23.22 -2.47
N ILE A 400 13.53 22.66 -1.50
CA ILE A 400 13.10 22.63 -0.10
C ILE A 400 12.99 24.05 0.47
N GLN A 401 13.97 24.91 0.20
CA GLN A 401 13.95 26.29 0.65
C GLN A 401 12.80 27.08 0.01
N ALA A 402 12.54 26.89 -1.29
CA ALA A 402 11.42 27.51 -1.98
C ALA A 402 10.07 27.09 -1.37
N VAL A 403 9.89 25.78 -1.13
CA VAL A 403 8.68 25.23 -0.52
C VAL A 403 8.51 25.71 0.93
N GLY A 404 9.57 25.75 1.73
CA GLY A 404 9.52 26.22 3.12
C GLY A 404 9.07 27.68 3.29
N ARG A 405 9.12 28.50 2.23
CA ARG A 405 8.61 29.88 2.23
C ARG A 405 7.09 29.92 2.24
N VAL A 406 6.44 29.06 1.46
CA VAL A 406 4.98 29.01 1.36
C VAL A 406 4.33 28.46 2.63
N MET A 407 5.10 27.85 3.54
CA MET A 407 4.61 27.30 4.80
C MET A 407 4.61 28.31 5.96
N ARG A 408 5.13 29.52 5.76
CA ARG A 408 5.12 30.58 6.78
C ARG A 408 3.69 31.08 7.02
N ARG A 409 3.40 31.36 8.29
CA ARG A 409 2.09 31.87 8.72
C ARG A 409 1.93 33.35 8.34
N ALA A 410 0.75 33.69 7.88
CA ALA A 410 0.29 35.06 7.64
C ALA A 410 -1.19 35.17 8.04
N GLU A 411 -1.66 36.39 8.28
CA GLU A 411 -3.08 36.63 8.58
C GLU A 411 -3.96 36.21 7.39
N GLY A 412 -5.06 35.50 7.66
CA GLY A 412 -5.96 34.98 6.63
C GLY A 412 -5.47 33.74 5.85
N LYS A 413 -4.21 33.31 6.03
CA LYS A 413 -3.64 32.16 5.31
C LYS A 413 -3.89 30.84 6.02
N THR A 414 -4.65 29.94 5.38
CA THR A 414 -4.98 28.61 5.91
C THR A 414 -4.13 27.49 5.32
N THR A 415 -3.67 27.63 4.07
CA THR A 415 -2.89 26.59 3.35
C THR A 415 -1.91 27.26 2.40
N GLY A 416 -0.70 26.69 2.28
CA GLY A 416 0.28 27.07 1.25
C GLY A 416 0.24 26.12 0.05
N TYR A 417 0.26 26.64 -1.17
CA TYR A 417 0.07 25.84 -2.38
C TYR A 417 1.38 25.63 -3.14
N ILE A 418 1.59 24.40 -3.62
CA ILE A 418 2.73 24.03 -4.47
C ILE A 418 2.17 23.53 -5.80
N ILE A 419 2.38 24.29 -6.88
CA ILE A 419 1.75 24.04 -8.17
C ILE A 419 2.78 23.48 -9.15
N LEU A 420 2.48 22.32 -9.73
CA LEU A 420 3.35 21.55 -10.63
C LEU A 420 2.64 21.31 -11.97
N PRO A 421 2.82 22.21 -12.96
CA PRO A 421 2.19 22.03 -14.27
C PRO A 421 2.97 21.08 -15.16
N VAL A 422 2.29 20.07 -15.69
CA VAL A 422 2.85 19.05 -16.56
C VAL A 422 1.95 18.84 -17.79
N GLY A 423 2.53 19.06 -18.97
CA GLY A 423 1.87 18.76 -20.25
C GLY A 423 1.77 17.25 -20.48
N ILE A 424 0.60 16.80 -20.95
CA ILE A 424 0.32 15.38 -21.17
C ILE A 424 -0.15 15.15 -22.61
N PRO A 425 0.48 14.21 -23.34
CA PRO A 425 0.02 13.81 -24.65
C PRO A 425 -1.19 12.88 -24.55
N PHE A 426 -2.36 13.33 -25.00
CA PHE A 426 -3.63 12.58 -24.92
C PHE A 426 -3.62 11.24 -25.69
N ASN A 427 -2.72 11.06 -26.66
CA ASN A 427 -2.66 9.86 -27.52
C ASN A 427 -1.84 8.70 -26.94
N ILE A 428 -1.27 8.82 -25.74
CA ILE A 428 -0.42 7.78 -25.14
C ILE A 428 -1.06 7.34 -23.82
N PRO A 429 -1.17 6.02 -23.53
CA PRO A 429 -1.64 5.55 -22.23
C PRO A 429 -0.81 6.16 -21.08
N PRO A 430 -1.44 6.63 -19.99
CA PRO A 430 -0.75 7.32 -18.90
C PRO A 430 0.48 6.57 -18.35
N GLN A 431 0.41 5.25 -18.23
CA GLN A 431 1.54 4.44 -17.76
C GLN A 431 2.76 4.54 -18.67
N GLN A 432 2.57 4.56 -20.00
CA GLN A 432 3.66 4.70 -20.97
C GLN A 432 4.23 6.13 -21.00
N ALA A 433 3.37 7.15 -20.84
CA ALA A 433 3.81 8.54 -20.79
C ALA A 433 4.76 8.83 -19.60
N LEU A 434 4.57 8.12 -18.48
CA LEU A 434 5.29 8.33 -17.22
C LEU A 434 6.65 7.64 -17.13
N GLU A 435 6.92 6.60 -17.95
CA GLU A 435 8.13 5.77 -17.80
C GLU A 435 9.41 6.38 -18.39
N ASN A 436 9.32 7.32 -19.36
CA ASN A 436 10.50 7.81 -20.10
C ASN A 436 10.54 9.33 -20.39
N ASN A 437 9.78 10.15 -19.67
CA ASN A 437 9.69 11.59 -19.99
C ASN A 437 10.26 12.50 -18.89
N THR A 438 11.30 13.27 -19.26
CA THR A 438 11.96 14.29 -18.42
C THR A 438 11.00 15.39 -17.92
N LYS A 439 9.83 15.58 -18.56
CA LYS A 439 8.79 16.52 -18.12
C LYS A 439 8.25 16.20 -16.72
N TYR A 440 8.21 14.93 -16.32
CA TYR A 440 7.70 14.51 -15.00
C TYR A 440 8.74 14.56 -13.87
N ASP A 441 10.01 14.86 -14.18
CA ASP A 441 11.07 14.93 -13.16
C ASP A 441 10.79 16.00 -12.10
N VAL A 442 10.06 17.05 -12.45
CA VAL A 442 9.62 18.10 -11.52
C VAL A 442 8.81 17.52 -10.37
N ILE A 443 7.88 16.60 -10.67
CA ILE A 443 7.03 15.96 -9.67
C ILE A 443 7.91 15.21 -8.67
N TRP A 444 8.83 14.37 -9.17
CA TRP A 444 9.71 13.56 -8.32
C TRP A 444 10.66 14.42 -7.49
N GLN A 445 11.19 15.50 -8.05
CA GLN A 445 12.07 16.43 -7.32
C GLN A 445 11.35 17.09 -6.15
N VAL A 446 10.12 17.55 -6.37
CA VAL A 446 9.32 18.25 -5.34
C VAL A 446 8.81 17.27 -4.28
N LEU A 447 8.31 16.09 -4.66
CA LEU A 447 7.87 15.09 -3.69
C LEU A 447 9.04 14.56 -2.84
N ASN A 448 10.22 14.34 -3.44
CA ASN A 448 11.41 14.00 -2.67
C ASN A 448 11.86 15.13 -1.74
N ALA A 449 11.72 16.39 -2.16
CA ALA A 449 12.05 17.54 -1.33
C ALA A 449 11.11 17.65 -0.12
N LEU A 450 9.81 17.43 -0.34
CA LEU A 450 8.82 17.34 0.73
C LEU A 450 9.15 16.19 1.68
N ARG A 451 9.55 15.02 1.16
CA ARG A 451 9.98 13.88 1.99
C ARG A 451 11.17 14.21 2.89
N ALA A 452 12.11 15.04 2.43
CA ALA A 452 13.27 15.44 3.22
C ALA A 452 12.96 16.49 4.29
N HIS A 453 11.81 17.16 4.20
CA HIS A 453 11.43 18.28 5.06
C HIS A 453 10.28 17.94 6.02
N ASP A 454 9.27 17.22 5.53
CA ASP A 454 8.10 16.77 6.26
C ASP A 454 8.31 15.33 6.74
N ASP A 455 8.52 15.20 8.06
CA ASP A 455 8.72 13.94 8.77
C ASP A 455 7.52 12.98 8.65
N ASN A 456 6.30 13.51 8.44
CA ASN A 456 5.08 12.72 8.25
C ASN A 456 4.76 12.45 6.76
N PHE A 457 5.61 12.88 5.82
CA PHE A 457 5.35 12.66 4.40
C PHE A 457 5.33 11.17 4.04
N LYS A 458 6.15 10.36 4.73
CA LYS A 458 6.15 8.89 4.59
C LYS A 458 4.75 8.32 4.84
N ASN A 459 4.09 8.75 5.91
CA ASN A 459 2.77 8.24 6.30
C ASN A 459 1.71 8.66 5.26
N LYS A 460 1.83 9.88 4.70
CA LYS A 460 0.97 10.36 3.61
C LYS A 460 1.11 9.52 2.33
N ILE A 461 2.33 9.09 1.98
CA ILE A 461 2.57 8.20 0.83
C ILE A 461 2.04 6.79 1.10
N LYS A 462 2.14 6.30 2.33
CA LYS A 462 1.57 5.00 2.73
C LYS A 462 0.04 5.02 2.71
N ALA A 463 -0.58 6.09 3.20
CA ALA A 463 -2.03 6.29 3.08
C ALA A 463 -2.46 6.24 1.61
N LEU A 464 -1.70 6.86 0.70
CA LEU A 464 -1.93 6.79 -0.75
C LEU A 464 -1.75 5.38 -1.32
N GLU A 465 -0.78 4.60 -0.85
CA GLU A 465 -0.57 3.20 -1.25
C GLU A 465 -1.75 2.30 -0.88
N LEU A 466 -2.46 2.63 0.20
CA LEU A 466 -3.59 1.86 0.73
C LEU A 466 -4.94 2.39 0.22
N ASP A 467 -4.92 3.23 -0.82
CA ASP A 467 -6.09 3.87 -1.43
C ASP A 467 -6.87 4.82 -0.52
N GLN A 468 -6.26 5.35 0.55
CA GLN A 468 -6.88 6.41 1.37
C GLN A 468 -6.96 7.74 0.61
N ASP A 469 -8.00 8.54 0.85
CA ASP A 469 -8.12 9.86 0.25
C ASP A 469 -7.12 10.87 0.86
N VAL A 470 -6.12 11.25 0.04
CA VAL A 470 -5.10 12.24 0.40
C VAL A 470 -5.22 13.55 -0.40
N ARG A 471 -6.40 13.86 -0.98
CA ARG A 471 -6.64 15.09 -1.77
C ARG A 471 -6.36 16.40 -1.01
N HIS A 472 -6.36 16.36 0.31
CA HIS A 472 -5.98 17.49 1.17
C HIS A 472 -4.47 17.79 1.14
N VAL A 473 -3.63 16.80 0.78
CA VAL A 473 -2.16 16.93 0.63
C VAL A 473 -1.77 17.00 -0.83
N PHE A 474 -2.34 16.14 -1.67
CA PHE A 474 -1.92 15.93 -3.05
C PHE A 474 -3.13 15.75 -3.95
N GLU A 475 -3.27 16.60 -4.95
CA GLU A 475 -4.39 16.60 -5.90
C GLU A 475 -3.86 16.67 -7.34
N ILE A 476 -4.46 15.88 -8.24
CA ILE A 476 -4.22 15.98 -9.67
C ILE A 476 -5.44 16.61 -10.30
N VAL A 477 -5.25 17.72 -11.00
CA VAL A 477 -6.32 18.49 -11.64
C VAL A 477 -6.11 18.45 -13.15
N GLY A 478 -7.13 17.99 -13.88
CA GLY A 478 -7.16 18.01 -15.33
C GLY A 478 -7.65 19.35 -15.84
N VAL A 479 -6.90 19.99 -16.74
CA VAL A 479 -7.30 21.25 -17.35
C VAL A 479 -7.85 20.98 -18.76
N THR A 480 -9.17 20.99 -18.90
CA THR A 480 -9.87 20.96 -20.20
C THR A 480 -10.28 22.36 -20.64
N PHE A 481 -10.44 22.58 -21.94
CA PHE A 481 -11.07 23.78 -22.48
C PHE A 481 -12.56 23.50 -22.74
N ASP A 482 -13.40 24.52 -22.60
CA ASP A 482 -14.86 24.42 -22.71
C ASP A 482 -15.28 23.79 -24.06
N PRO A 483 -16.24 22.84 -24.09
CA PRO A 483 -16.74 22.20 -25.31
C PRO A 483 -17.22 23.17 -26.40
N ALA A 484 -17.56 24.42 -26.06
CA ALA A 484 -17.89 25.45 -27.06
C ALA A 484 -16.74 25.71 -28.07
N LEU A 485 -15.47 25.49 -27.68
CA LEU A 485 -14.32 25.67 -28.58
C LEU A 485 -14.12 24.53 -29.57
N GLN A 486 -14.40 23.30 -29.15
CA GLN A 486 -14.25 22.11 -30.01
C GLN A 486 -15.24 22.13 -31.18
N ALA A 487 -16.40 22.75 -30.99
CA ALA A 487 -17.39 22.92 -32.04
C ALA A 487 -16.96 23.91 -33.13
N MET A 488 -16.05 24.86 -32.85
CA MET A 488 -15.58 25.85 -33.84
C MET A 488 -14.35 25.37 -34.63
N THR A 489 -13.49 24.54 -34.06
CA THR A 489 -12.30 23.99 -34.74
C THR A 489 -12.64 22.82 -35.67
N ALA A 490 -13.69 22.05 -35.39
CA ALA A 490 -14.14 20.95 -36.24
C ALA A 490 -14.72 21.38 -37.60
N VAL A 491 -15.01 22.67 -37.81
CA VAL A 491 -15.65 23.18 -39.03
C VAL A 491 -14.64 23.58 -40.12
N VAL A 492 -13.32 23.55 -39.85
CA VAL A 492 -12.32 24.16 -40.74
C VAL A 492 -11.46 23.15 -41.52
N ASP A 493 -11.40 21.87 -41.14
CA ASP A 493 -10.58 20.85 -41.85
C ASP A 493 -11.43 19.90 -42.72
N GLU A 494 -12.11 20.46 -43.73
CA GLU A 494 -12.38 19.76 -44.99
C GLU A 494 -11.36 20.23 -46.04
N LEU A 495 -10.11 19.79 -45.91
CA LEU A 495 -9.10 19.93 -46.96
C LEU A 495 -8.43 18.58 -47.20
N SER A 496 -8.83 17.96 -48.32
CA SER A 496 -8.31 16.70 -48.84
C SER A 496 -6.81 16.79 -49.13
N PHE A 497 -5.98 16.09 -48.34
CA PHE A 497 -4.59 15.82 -48.71
C PHE A 497 -4.49 14.46 -49.42
N HIS A 498 -4.36 14.50 -50.75
CA HIS A 498 -3.92 13.36 -51.54
C HIS A 498 -2.42 13.13 -51.34
N ALA A 499 -2.05 12.17 -50.49
CA ALA A 499 -0.70 11.61 -50.46
C ALA A 499 -0.60 10.47 -51.49
N LYS A 500 0.25 10.66 -52.50
CA LYS A 500 0.59 9.65 -53.52
C LYS A 500 1.26 8.44 -52.86
N SER A 501 0.80 7.26 -53.24
CA SER A 501 1.45 5.98 -52.99
C SER A 501 2.71 5.82 -53.84
N GLU A 502 3.84 5.52 -53.21
CA GLU A 502 4.94 4.79 -53.85
C GLU A 502 5.23 3.53 -53.04
N SER A 503 5.16 2.42 -53.75
CA SER A 503 5.32 1.05 -53.28
C SER A 503 6.77 0.58 -53.41
N ALA A 504 7.31 -0.09 -52.39
CA ALA A 504 8.12 -1.32 -52.54
C ALA A 504 8.49 -1.93 -51.17
N GLY A 505 8.16 -3.22 -50.98
CA GLY A 505 8.81 -4.09 -49.98
C GLY A 505 7.89 -4.82 -49.01
N LEU A 506 7.52 -6.07 -49.35
CA LEU A 506 6.70 -6.99 -48.55
C LEU A 506 7.29 -7.33 -47.18
N HIS A 507 6.45 -7.39 -46.13
CA HIS A 507 6.34 -8.56 -45.24
C HIS A 507 4.97 -8.60 -44.52
N ILE A 508 4.46 -9.82 -44.39
CA ILE A 508 3.07 -10.21 -44.16
C ILE A 508 2.75 -10.35 -42.66
N GLY A 509 1.58 -9.85 -42.23
CA GLY A 509 0.80 -10.45 -41.14
C GLY A 509 0.79 -9.73 -39.78
N SER A 510 -0.01 -8.68 -39.62
CA SER A 510 -0.70 -8.37 -38.36
C SER A 510 -2.03 -7.69 -38.66
N VAL A 511 -3.12 -8.25 -38.14
CA VAL A 511 -4.47 -7.69 -38.28
C VAL A 511 -4.61 -6.59 -37.23
N ALA A 512 -4.32 -5.35 -37.63
CA ALA A 512 -4.74 -4.17 -36.90
C ALA A 512 -6.19 -3.85 -37.30
N SER A 513 -7.11 -3.89 -36.34
CA SER A 513 -8.44 -3.32 -36.52
C SER A 513 -8.37 -1.82 -36.20
N GLU A 514 -8.17 -1.01 -37.24
CA GLU A 514 -8.42 0.43 -37.15
C GLU A 514 -9.93 0.64 -37.01
N SER A 515 -10.36 0.90 -35.77
CA SER A 515 -11.69 1.43 -35.49
C SER A 515 -11.60 2.96 -35.52
N SER A 516 -12.19 3.55 -36.54
CA SER A 516 -12.39 5.00 -36.66
C SER A 516 -13.39 5.46 -35.59
N TYR A 517 -12.91 5.90 -34.43
CA TYR A 517 -13.74 6.50 -33.39
C TYR A 517 -13.95 8.00 -33.68
N LYS A 518 -15.23 8.43 -33.68
CA LYS A 518 -15.64 9.84 -33.75
C LYS A 518 -15.49 10.47 -32.35
N TYR A 519 -14.81 11.61 -32.27
CA TYR A 519 -14.39 12.31 -31.04
C TYR A 519 -15.52 12.98 -30.26
N GLY A 520 -15.51 12.84 -28.92
CA GLY A 520 -16.38 13.55 -27.97
C GLY A 520 -15.58 14.11 -26.78
N GLY A 521 -15.10 15.36 -26.90
CA GLY A 521 -13.88 15.84 -26.24
C GLY A 521 -13.96 16.46 -24.83
N GLN A 522 -14.87 16.04 -23.94
CA GLN A 522 -14.81 16.47 -22.52
C GLN A 522 -14.89 15.32 -21.51
N LYS A 523 -15.87 14.41 -21.66
CA LYS A 523 -16.00 13.22 -20.79
C LYS A 523 -14.84 12.24 -20.94
N GLU A 524 -14.26 12.14 -22.14
CA GLU A 524 -13.08 11.29 -22.38
C GLU A 524 -11.83 11.83 -21.70
N PHE A 525 -11.64 13.16 -21.63
CA PHE A 525 -10.50 13.75 -20.93
C PHE A 525 -10.64 13.69 -19.41
N GLU A 526 -11.84 13.90 -18.86
CA GLU A 526 -12.09 13.66 -17.43
C GLU A 526 -11.81 12.21 -17.05
N PHE A 527 -12.27 11.26 -17.87
CA PHE A 527 -11.95 9.85 -17.68
C PHE A 527 -10.45 9.56 -17.79
N TYR A 528 -9.77 10.19 -18.76
CA TYR A 528 -8.31 10.08 -18.92
C TYR A 528 -7.54 10.69 -17.74
N VAL A 529 -8.02 11.78 -17.13
CA VAL A 529 -7.44 12.39 -15.93
C VAL A 529 -7.63 11.48 -14.71
N ASP A 530 -8.79 10.81 -14.60
CA ASP A 530 -9.01 9.78 -13.58
C ASP A 530 -8.08 8.58 -13.78
N GLU A 531 -7.90 8.11 -15.02
CA GLU A 531 -6.93 7.05 -15.36
C GLU A 531 -5.49 7.48 -15.07
N LEU A 532 -5.13 8.72 -15.40
CA LEU A 532 -3.83 9.30 -15.08
C LEU A 532 -3.61 9.40 -13.58
N SER A 533 -4.63 9.82 -12.82
CA SER A 533 -4.59 9.86 -11.36
C SER A 533 -4.33 8.45 -10.79
N ARG A 534 -5.03 7.43 -11.30
CA ARG A 534 -4.79 6.03 -10.94
C ARG A 534 -3.43 5.51 -11.41
N ALA A 535 -2.84 6.06 -12.48
CA ALA A 535 -1.52 5.65 -12.99
C ALA A 535 -0.36 6.33 -12.24
N ILE A 536 -0.50 7.60 -11.87
CA ILE A 536 0.54 8.37 -11.16
C ILE A 536 0.69 7.89 -9.72
N LYS A 537 -0.42 7.55 -9.04
CA LYS A 537 -0.41 7.07 -7.65
C LYS A 537 0.57 5.90 -7.41
N PRO A 538 0.51 4.76 -8.14
CA PRO A 538 1.48 3.67 -8.02
C PRO A 538 2.93 4.10 -8.27
N ILE A 539 3.15 5.05 -9.18
CA ILE A 539 4.50 5.53 -9.50
C ILE A 539 5.05 6.42 -8.39
N ILE A 540 4.20 7.26 -7.78
CA ILE A 540 4.55 8.02 -6.56
C ILE A 540 4.97 7.04 -5.46
N VAL A 541 4.18 6.00 -5.21
CA VAL A 541 4.50 4.97 -4.22
C VAL A 541 5.82 4.28 -4.57
N LYS A 542 6.03 3.88 -5.82
CA LYS A 542 7.25 3.20 -6.27
C LYS A 542 8.51 4.08 -6.18
N LYS A 543 8.42 5.38 -6.53
CA LYS A 543 9.58 6.29 -6.59
C LYS A 543 9.87 7.00 -5.27
N CYS A 544 8.84 7.33 -4.48
CA CYS A 544 8.97 8.09 -3.23
C CYS A 544 8.77 7.23 -1.98
N GLY A 545 8.12 6.06 -2.10
CA GLY A 545 7.94 5.10 -1.03
C GLY A 545 9.23 4.41 -0.61
N GLU A 546 9.23 3.85 0.59
CA GLU A 546 10.33 3.01 1.08
C GLU A 546 10.14 1.57 0.60
N PRO A 547 11.23 0.80 0.38
CA PRO A 547 11.15 -0.63 0.19
C PRO A 547 10.35 -1.27 1.33
N ASN A 548 9.42 -2.17 1.00
CA ASN A 548 8.61 -2.85 2.00
C ASN A 548 9.51 -3.58 3.02
N GLN A 549 9.57 -3.05 4.24
CA GLN A 549 10.44 -3.57 5.29
C GLN A 549 9.88 -4.84 5.92
N TRP A 550 8.56 -5.08 5.83
CA TRP A 550 7.90 -6.19 6.52
C TRP A 550 8.31 -7.56 5.98
N GLY A 551 8.58 -7.66 4.68
CA GLY A 551 9.11 -8.88 4.09
C GLY A 551 10.46 -9.30 4.67
N ASN A 552 11.30 -8.34 5.08
CA ASN A 552 12.58 -8.62 5.74
C ASN A 552 12.39 -9.05 7.20
N TRP A 553 11.37 -8.51 7.88
CA TRP A 553 11.02 -8.89 9.25
C TRP A 553 10.41 -10.28 9.35
N ALA A 554 9.71 -10.75 8.31
CA ALA A 554 9.07 -12.07 8.32
C ALA A 554 10.04 -13.22 8.64
N GLY A 555 11.29 -13.13 8.16
CA GLY A 555 12.34 -14.12 8.47
C GLY A 555 12.71 -14.12 9.96
N ASN A 556 12.86 -12.94 10.56
CA ASN A 556 13.14 -12.79 11.99
C ASN A 556 11.97 -13.30 12.85
N VAL A 557 10.74 -13.05 12.42
CA VAL A 557 9.54 -13.46 13.15
C VAL A 557 9.32 -14.96 13.10
N ALA A 558 9.58 -15.62 11.97
CA ALA A 558 9.60 -17.07 11.92
C ALA A 558 10.58 -17.66 12.95
N ALA A 559 11.78 -17.08 13.08
CA ALA A 559 12.76 -17.51 14.07
C ALA A 559 12.26 -17.28 15.51
N ILE A 560 11.59 -16.16 15.79
CA ILE A 560 11.05 -15.87 17.12
C ILE A 560 9.89 -16.79 17.47
N ALA A 561 8.97 -17.05 16.54
CA ALA A 561 7.90 -18.03 16.75
C ALA A 561 8.48 -19.42 17.06
N GLN A 562 9.56 -19.82 16.37
CA GLN A 562 10.27 -21.07 16.68
C GLN A 562 10.91 -21.06 18.07
N ASN A 563 11.51 -19.94 18.50
CA ASN A 563 12.05 -19.80 19.85
C ASN A 563 10.96 -19.92 20.92
N HIS A 564 9.81 -19.27 20.72
CA HIS A 564 8.65 -19.42 21.59
C HIS A 564 8.17 -20.88 21.65
N ILE A 565 8.08 -21.58 20.52
CA ILE A 565 7.72 -23.00 20.49
C ILE A 565 8.73 -23.84 21.30
N ILE A 566 10.04 -23.65 21.09
CA ILE A 566 11.09 -24.36 21.83
C ILE A 566 10.97 -24.11 23.33
N ARG A 567 10.73 -22.87 23.74
CA ARG A 567 10.57 -22.49 25.14
C ARG A 567 9.33 -23.11 25.75
N LEU A 568 8.19 -23.03 25.07
CA LEU A 568 6.96 -23.68 25.52
C LEU A 568 7.16 -25.19 25.67
N LYS A 569 7.83 -25.85 24.72
CA LYS A 569 8.23 -27.27 24.85
C LYS A 569 9.10 -27.53 26.08
N SER A 570 10.03 -26.63 26.40
CA SER A 570 10.86 -26.74 27.61
C SER A 570 10.06 -26.61 28.90
N ILE A 571 9.07 -25.71 28.95
CA ILE A 571 8.17 -25.55 30.12
C ILE A 571 7.33 -26.81 30.30
N LEU A 572 6.89 -27.41 29.20
CA LEU A 572 6.06 -28.62 29.18
C LEU A 572 6.85 -29.93 29.30
N ALA A 573 8.18 -29.87 29.50
CA ALA A 573 9.02 -31.06 29.58
C ALA A 573 8.68 -31.94 30.80
N ASP A 574 8.28 -31.33 31.92
CA ASP A 574 7.79 -32.05 33.08
C ASP A 574 6.29 -32.32 32.98
N LYS A 575 5.95 -33.57 32.64
CA LYS A 575 4.56 -34.06 32.51
C LYS A 575 3.75 -34.04 33.80
N LYS A 576 4.38 -33.80 34.96
CA LYS A 576 3.70 -33.69 36.26
C LYS A 576 3.48 -32.23 36.69
N SER A 577 4.01 -31.27 35.93
CA SER A 577 3.88 -29.85 36.25
C SER A 577 2.44 -29.35 36.08
N GLU A 578 2.05 -28.34 36.87
CA GLU A 578 0.78 -27.64 36.68
C GLU A 578 0.64 -27.08 35.25
N ALA A 579 1.74 -26.56 34.69
CA ALA A 579 1.80 -26.03 33.33
C ALA A 579 1.48 -27.10 32.27
N PHE A 580 2.01 -28.32 32.41
CA PHE A 580 1.69 -29.42 31.51
C PHE A 580 0.21 -29.81 31.59
N HIS A 581 -0.34 -29.94 32.81
CA HIS A 581 -1.75 -30.28 32.99
C HIS A 581 -2.69 -29.19 32.46
N ALA A 582 -2.33 -27.92 32.62
CA ALA A 582 -3.03 -26.78 32.06
C ALA A 582 -3.06 -26.84 30.53
N PHE A 583 -1.89 -27.03 29.92
CA PHE A 583 -1.74 -27.14 28.47
C PHE A 583 -2.44 -28.38 27.89
N ASP A 584 -2.35 -29.55 28.56
CA ASP A 584 -3.02 -30.77 28.12
C ASP A 584 -4.54 -30.62 28.13
N ALA A 585 -5.10 -29.92 29.13
CA ALA A 585 -6.52 -29.58 29.16
C ALA A 585 -6.90 -28.62 28.02
N PHE A 586 -6.10 -27.58 27.77
CA PHE A 586 -6.29 -26.67 26.64
C PHE A 586 -6.20 -27.39 25.28
N HIS A 587 -5.22 -28.27 25.11
CA HIS A 587 -5.06 -29.08 23.90
C HIS A 587 -6.28 -29.97 23.67
N LYS A 588 -6.79 -30.65 24.70
CA LYS A 588 -8.04 -31.43 24.62
C LYS A 588 -9.24 -30.58 24.21
N GLU A 589 -9.36 -29.37 24.72
CA GLU A 589 -10.40 -28.43 24.31
C GLU A 589 -10.29 -28.05 22.83
N LEU A 590 -9.09 -27.76 22.34
CA LEU A 590 -8.86 -27.52 20.90
C LEU A 590 -9.23 -28.75 20.06
N LYS A 591 -8.88 -29.97 20.49
CA LYS A 591 -9.24 -31.19 19.76
C LYS A 591 -10.76 -31.36 19.64
N ASN A 592 -11.49 -31.09 20.72
CA ASN A 592 -12.95 -31.21 20.72
C ASN A 592 -13.63 -30.10 19.91
N GLY A 593 -13.14 -28.86 19.98
CA GLY A 593 -13.76 -27.70 19.32
C GLY A 593 -13.37 -27.51 17.84
N LEU A 594 -12.20 -28.00 17.44
CA LEU A 594 -11.68 -27.90 16.07
C LEU A 594 -11.57 -29.29 15.43
N ASN A 595 -10.60 -30.11 15.83
CA ASN A 595 -10.40 -31.40 15.19
C ASN A 595 -9.57 -32.38 16.03
N ASP A 596 -9.93 -33.67 16.00
CA ASP A 596 -9.17 -34.74 16.65
C ASP A 596 -7.76 -34.95 16.05
N SER A 597 -7.51 -34.41 14.86
CA SER A 597 -6.19 -34.42 14.23
C SER A 597 -5.21 -33.38 14.79
N ILE A 598 -5.66 -32.44 15.63
CA ILE A 598 -4.78 -31.41 16.21
C ILE A 598 -3.80 -32.09 17.17
N GLU A 599 -2.52 -32.00 16.86
CA GLU A 599 -1.43 -32.50 17.69
C GLU A 599 -1.00 -31.43 18.72
N GLN A 600 -0.22 -31.85 19.73
CA GLN A 600 0.30 -30.90 20.73
C GLN A 600 1.18 -29.82 20.07
N GLU A 601 1.89 -30.19 19.00
CA GLU A 601 2.71 -29.25 18.24
C GLU A 601 1.87 -28.17 17.53
N ASP A 602 0.70 -28.53 16.99
CA ASP A 602 -0.21 -27.56 16.38
C ASP A 602 -0.75 -26.57 17.43
N ALA A 603 -1.10 -27.05 18.63
CA ALA A 603 -1.56 -26.19 19.73
C ALA A 603 -0.47 -25.23 20.23
N LEU A 604 0.79 -25.68 20.27
CA LEU A 604 1.95 -24.82 20.55
C LEU A 604 2.17 -23.77 19.47
N GLU A 605 2.02 -24.16 18.21
CA GLU A 605 2.14 -23.26 17.07
C GLU A 605 1.05 -22.17 17.12
N MET A 606 -0.20 -22.52 17.49
CA MET A 606 -1.27 -21.54 17.71
C MET A 606 -0.94 -20.54 18.82
N LEU A 607 -0.37 -20.98 19.95
CA LEU A 607 0.05 -20.09 21.03
C LEU A 607 1.20 -19.17 20.59
N ALA A 608 2.17 -19.69 19.86
CA ALA A 608 3.27 -18.89 19.33
C ALA A 608 2.79 -17.85 18.29
N GLN A 609 1.83 -18.23 17.43
CA GLN A 609 1.18 -17.30 16.50
C GLN A 609 0.44 -16.19 17.24
N HIS A 610 -0.31 -16.52 18.30
CA HIS A 610 -0.97 -15.53 19.15
C HIS A 610 0.03 -14.54 19.77
N LEU A 611 1.13 -15.03 20.35
CA LEU A 611 2.18 -14.17 20.95
C LEU A 611 2.78 -13.16 19.96
N VAL A 612 2.94 -13.56 18.70
CA VAL A 612 3.48 -12.71 17.63
C VAL A 612 2.42 -11.76 17.07
N THR A 613 1.19 -12.23 16.90
CA THR A 613 0.13 -11.49 16.21
C THR A 613 -0.57 -10.48 17.13
N ARG A 614 -0.69 -10.77 18.42
CA ARG A 614 -1.37 -9.92 19.39
C ARG A 614 -0.84 -8.48 19.39
N PRO A 615 0.48 -8.21 19.52
CA PRO A 615 0.95 -6.83 19.58
C PRO A 615 0.82 -6.08 18.24
N ILE A 616 0.79 -6.83 17.13
CA ILE A 616 0.50 -6.26 15.79
C ILE A 616 -0.95 -5.75 15.78
N PHE A 617 -1.91 -6.56 16.23
CA PHE A 617 -3.31 -6.14 16.31
C PHE A 617 -3.54 -5.03 17.33
N GLU A 618 -2.86 -5.04 18.49
CA GLU A 618 -2.91 -3.92 19.44
C GLU A 618 -2.41 -2.61 18.82
N SER A 619 -1.38 -2.69 17.96
CA SER A 619 -0.81 -1.52 17.29
C SER A 619 -1.68 -1.02 16.13
N LEU A 620 -2.38 -1.91 15.43
CA LEU A 620 -3.25 -1.57 14.29
C LEU A 620 -4.57 -0.90 14.70
N PHE A 621 -5.07 -1.21 15.90
CA PHE A 621 -6.38 -0.77 16.38
C PHE A 621 -6.23 0.02 17.68
N ASP A 622 -6.09 1.34 17.52
CA ASP A 622 -6.13 2.31 18.62
C ASP A 622 -7.35 2.05 19.52
N GLY A 623 -7.12 1.50 20.72
CA GLY A 623 -8.18 1.28 21.71
C GLY A 623 -8.06 0.03 22.58
N ASN A 624 -7.21 -0.95 22.27
CA ASN A 624 -7.09 -2.24 23.01
C ASN A 624 -8.40 -3.04 23.18
N GLU A 625 -9.55 -2.54 22.71
CA GLU A 625 -10.86 -3.14 22.99
C GLU A 625 -11.05 -4.47 22.28
N PHE A 626 -10.49 -4.65 21.08
CA PHE A 626 -10.54 -5.92 20.36
C PHE A 626 -9.84 -7.04 21.14
N VAL A 627 -8.55 -6.86 21.45
CA VAL A 627 -7.73 -7.89 22.11
C VAL A 627 -8.28 -8.21 23.50
N SER A 628 -8.81 -7.21 24.20
CA SER A 628 -9.38 -7.37 25.53
C SER A 628 -10.78 -7.97 25.56
N LYS A 629 -11.59 -7.86 24.50
CA LYS A 629 -12.97 -8.39 24.44
C LYS A 629 -13.14 -9.64 23.57
N ASN A 630 -12.17 -9.97 22.72
CA ASN A 630 -12.25 -11.16 21.86
C ASN A 630 -12.12 -12.47 22.68
N ALA A 631 -13.09 -13.36 22.55
CA ALA A 631 -13.19 -14.62 23.30
C ALA A 631 -11.94 -15.52 23.14
N ILE A 632 -11.41 -15.64 21.92
CA ILE A 632 -10.25 -16.49 21.64
C ILE A 632 -8.98 -15.84 22.19
N SER A 633 -8.81 -14.54 21.97
CA SER A 633 -7.70 -13.79 22.57
C SER A 633 -7.65 -13.97 24.09
N GLN A 634 -8.79 -13.81 24.78
CA GLN A 634 -8.89 -14.04 26.22
C GLN A 634 -8.56 -15.49 26.62
N ALA A 635 -9.03 -16.49 25.86
CA ALA A 635 -8.71 -17.89 26.12
C ALA A 635 -7.21 -18.18 26.00
N MET A 636 -6.55 -17.63 24.95
CA MET A 636 -5.11 -17.74 24.74
C MET A 636 -4.32 -17.03 25.85
N GLU A 637 -4.78 -15.87 26.34
CA GLU A 637 -4.16 -15.19 27.49
C GLU A 637 -4.29 -15.98 28.79
N LYS A 638 -5.46 -16.60 29.04
CA LYS A 638 -5.68 -17.44 30.24
C LYS A 638 -4.66 -18.57 30.30
N ILE A 639 -4.46 -19.31 29.19
CA ILE A 639 -3.48 -20.39 29.14
C ILE A 639 -2.04 -19.86 29.21
N LEU A 640 -1.72 -18.77 28.50
CA LEU A 640 -0.39 -18.17 28.57
C LEU A 640 -0.07 -17.71 30.00
N ALA A 641 -1.01 -17.13 30.74
CA ALA A 641 -0.81 -16.72 32.12
C ALA A 641 -0.53 -17.91 33.06
N GLU A 642 -1.17 -19.06 32.83
CA GLU A 642 -0.86 -20.30 33.58
C GLU A 642 0.56 -20.82 33.24
N LEU A 643 1.02 -20.63 32.01
CA LEU A 643 2.38 -20.98 31.54
C LEU A 643 3.45 -19.92 31.96
N ASP A 644 3.06 -18.66 32.11
CA ASP A 644 3.92 -17.48 32.35
C ASP A 644 4.33 -17.29 33.83
N LYS A 645 3.91 -18.19 34.73
CA LYS A 645 4.55 -18.33 36.06
C LYS A 645 6.09 -18.58 35.96
N MET A 646 6.63 -18.76 34.75
CA MET A 646 8.06 -18.95 34.41
C MET A 646 8.70 -17.82 33.55
N ASN A 647 8.14 -16.61 33.53
CA ASN A 647 8.81 -15.37 33.09
C ASN A 647 9.08 -15.26 31.56
N ILE A 648 8.07 -15.43 30.70
CA ILE A 648 8.12 -15.39 29.22
C ILE A 648 8.39 -13.98 28.65
N LYS A 649 8.49 -12.94 29.48
CA LYS A 649 8.47 -11.52 29.05
C LYS A 649 9.75 -10.94 28.44
N ASP A 650 10.86 -11.67 28.34
CA ASP A 650 12.16 -11.07 27.98
C ASP A 650 12.54 -11.03 26.48
N GLU A 651 11.72 -11.53 25.55
CA GLU A 651 12.04 -11.53 24.11
C GLU A 651 11.38 -10.39 23.31
N ALA A 652 10.58 -9.54 23.96
CA ALA A 652 9.83 -8.47 23.28
C ALA A 652 10.72 -7.32 22.72
N LYS A 653 11.99 -7.20 23.12
CA LYS A 653 12.87 -6.09 22.72
C LYS A 653 13.23 -6.10 21.22
N ASP A 654 13.40 -7.28 20.63
CA ASP A 654 13.75 -7.38 19.20
C ASP A 654 12.55 -7.07 18.30
N LEU A 655 11.33 -7.37 18.77
CA LEU A 655 10.08 -7.05 18.08
C LEU A 655 9.54 -5.67 18.43
N GLU A 656 10.00 -5.02 19.50
CA GLU A 656 9.58 -3.66 19.86
C GLU A 656 9.86 -2.68 18.71
N LYS A 657 10.97 -2.84 17.99
CA LYS A 657 11.27 -2.08 16.77
C LYS A 657 10.30 -2.39 15.63
N PHE A 658 9.90 -3.64 15.48
CA PHE A 658 8.93 -4.05 14.46
C PHE A 658 7.52 -3.54 14.79
N TYR A 659 7.06 -3.70 16.02
CA TYR A 659 5.77 -3.18 16.50
C TYR A 659 5.72 -1.66 16.42
N GLN A 660 6.81 -0.98 16.79
CA GLN A 660 6.93 0.46 16.59
C GLN A 660 6.85 0.80 15.09
N SER A 661 7.48 0.03 14.21
CA SER A 661 7.34 0.22 12.76
C SER A 661 5.89 0.01 12.28
N VAL A 662 5.16 -1.00 12.78
CA VAL A 662 3.74 -1.20 12.42
C VAL A 662 2.90 -0.03 12.94
N LYS A 663 3.20 0.47 14.13
CA LYS A 663 2.52 1.64 14.71
C LYS A 663 2.79 2.92 13.93
N ASP A 664 4.04 3.18 13.58
CA ASP A 664 4.42 4.33 12.74
C ASP A 664 3.77 4.25 11.35
N ASP A 665 3.61 3.03 10.82
CA ASP A 665 3.00 2.77 9.51
C ASP A 665 1.47 2.87 9.52
N THR A 666 0.85 2.73 10.70
CA THR A 666 -0.59 2.86 10.91
C THR A 666 -1.01 4.26 11.31
N GLU A 667 -0.06 5.07 11.79
CA GLU A 667 -0.30 6.45 12.22
C GLU A 667 -0.72 7.33 11.03
N GLY A 668 -2.01 7.71 11.02
CA GLY A 668 -2.62 8.50 9.95
C GLY A 668 -3.52 7.71 8.98
N ILE A 669 -3.67 6.40 9.19
CA ILE A 669 -4.64 5.57 8.46
C ILE A 669 -5.98 5.62 9.20
N ILE A 670 -6.92 6.37 8.64
CA ILE A 670 -8.21 6.65 9.29
C ILE A 670 -9.34 5.89 8.60
N GLU A 671 -9.24 5.68 7.28
CA GLU A 671 -10.30 5.03 6.50
C GLU A 671 -10.32 3.50 6.72
N THR A 672 -11.51 2.94 6.90
CA THR A 672 -11.72 1.50 7.11
C THR A 672 -11.14 0.66 5.95
N GLN A 673 -11.34 1.11 4.71
CA GLN A 673 -10.83 0.41 3.53
C GLN A 673 -9.30 0.36 3.52
N ALA A 674 -8.65 1.46 3.89
CA ALA A 674 -7.20 1.53 3.99
C ALA A 674 -6.66 0.62 5.11
N LYS A 675 -7.35 0.51 6.25
CA LYS A 675 -7.04 -0.47 7.30
C LYS A 675 -7.21 -1.91 6.81
N GLN A 676 -8.25 -2.22 6.05
CA GLN A 676 -8.44 -3.56 5.47
C GLN A 676 -7.31 -3.89 4.47
N ASN A 677 -6.99 -2.98 3.56
CA ASN A 677 -5.90 -3.14 2.60
C ASN A 677 -4.55 -3.34 3.32
N LEU A 678 -4.34 -2.67 4.46
CA LEU A 678 -3.17 -2.85 5.30
C LEU A 678 -3.08 -4.26 5.88
N ILE A 679 -4.20 -4.80 6.36
CA ILE A 679 -4.28 -6.17 6.91
C ILE A 679 -4.05 -7.20 5.80
N ILE A 680 -4.61 -6.98 4.61
CA ILE A 680 -4.37 -7.84 3.43
C ILE A 680 -2.88 -7.86 3.12
N LYS A 681 -2.25 -6.68 3.09
CA LYS A 681 -0.81 -6.57 2.83
C LYS A 681 0.03 -7.21 3.93
N LEU A 682 -0.31 -7.02 5.21
CA LEU A 682 0.32 -7.71 6.34
C LEU A 682 0.17 -9.23 6.20
N TYR A 683 -0.99 -9.69 5.77
CA TYR A 683 -1.23 -11.09 5.52
C TYR A 683 -0.28 -11.63 4.44
N GLU A 684 -0.28 -11.03 3.25
CA GLU A 684 0.51 -11.49 2.10
C GLU A 684 2.02 -11.35 2.32
N ASP A 685 2.46 -10.20 2.82
CA ASP A 685 3.88 -9.88 2.89
C ASP A 685 4.57 -10.39 4.14
N PHE A 686 3.83 -10.58 5.22
CA PHE A 686 4.37 -10.96 6.52
C PHE A 686 3.87 -12.33 6.97
N PHE A 687 2.55 -12.55 7.12
CA PHE A 687 2.05 -13.79 7.70
C PHE A 687 2.28 -15.02 6.82
N THR A 688 2.07 -14.93 5.50
CA THR A 688 2.38 -16.04 4.57
C THR A 688 3.86 -16.41 4.55
N LYS A 689 4.75 -15.45 4.86
CA LYS A 689 6.20 -15.70 4.91
C LYS A 689 6.63 -16.22 6.29
N ALA A 690 6.10 -15.65 7.36
CA ALA A 690 6.44 -16.01 8.75
C ALA A 690 5.87 -17.39 9.15
N PHE A 691 4.67 -17.73 8.66
CA PHE A 691 3.94 -18.96 9.02
C PHE A 691 3.65 -19.83 7.81
N LYS A 692 4.64 -19.99 6.93
CA LYS A 692 4.49 -20.68 5.63
C LYS A 692 3.88 -22.09 5.74
N LYS A 693 4.28 -22.87 6.74
CA LYS A 693 3.78 -24.24 6.97
C LYS A 693 2.27 -24.26 7.25
N THR A 694 1.79 -23.30 8.02
CA THR A 694 0.37 -23.12 8.37
C THR A 694 -0.43 -22.61 7.16
N THR A 695 0.09 -21.60 6.45
CA THR A 695 -0.60 -21.02 5.28
C THR A 695 -0.65 -21.98 4.09
N ASP A 696 0.42 -22.75 3.84
CA ASP A 696 0.45 -23.76 2.77
C ASP A 696 -0.52 -24.93 3.05
N LYS A 697 -0.72 -25.29 4.33
CA LYS A 697 -1.71 -26.31 4.74
C LYS A 697 -3.16 -25.85 4.54
N LEU A 698 -3.43 -24.55 4.73
CA LEU A 698 -4.80 -24.05 4.89
C LEU A 698 -5.31 -23.23 3.69
N GLY A 699 -4.42 -22.77 2.81
CA GLY A 699 -4.78 -22.25 1.48
C GLY A 699 -5.82 -21.13 1.50
N ILE A 700 -5.65 -20.13 2.39
CA ILE A 700 -6.58 -18.99 2.49
C ILE A 700 -6.56 -18.21 1.17
N VAL A 701 -7.74 -18.07 0.56
CA VAL A 701 -7.92 -17.36 -0.72
C VAL A 701 -8.79 -16.13 -0.48
N TYR A 702 -8.30 -14.96 -0.88
CA TYR A 702 -9.13 -13.76 -0.93
C TYR A 702 -10.14 -13.88 -2.07
N THR A 703 -11.42 -13.74 -1.72
CA THR A 703 -12.51 -13.80 -2.68
C THR A 703 -12.68 -12.42 -3.33
N PRO A 704 -12.64 -12.30 -4.67
CA PRO A 704 -12.89 -11.04 -5.37
C PRO A 704 -14.22 -10.41 -4.93
N ILE A 705 -14.20 -9.09 -4.67
CA ILE A 705 -15.36 -8.36 -4.13
C ILE A 705 -16.54 -8.45 -5.09
N GLU A 706 -16.30 -8.44 -6.40
CA GLU A 706 -17.34 -8.53 -7.42
C GLU A 706 -18.11 -9.85 -7.36
N ILE A 707 -17.45 -10.96 -6.96
CA ILE A 707 -18.09 -12.25 -6.76
C ILE A 707 -18.95 -12.22 -5.50
N VAL A 708 -18.41 -11.68 -4.41
CA VAL A 708 -19.10 -11.58 -3.11
C VAL A 708 -20.35 -10.71 -3.23
N ASP A 709 -20.21 -9.52 -3.81
CA ASP A 709 -21.32 -8.60 -4.02
C ASP A 709 -22.39 -9.22 -4.92
N PHE A 710 -21.98 -9.89 -6.02
CA PHE A 710 -22.91 -10.58 -6.90
C PHE A 710 -23.71 -11.65 -6.16
N ILE A 711 -23.07 -12.47 -5.32
CA ILE A 711 -23.74 -13.49 -4.50
C ILE A 711 -24.73 -12.86 -3.53
N LEU A 712 -24.33 -11.85 -2.76
CA LEU A 712 -25.17 -11.22 -1.75
C LEU A 712 -26.43 -10.58 -2.36
N HIS A 713 -26.27 -9.82 -3.45
CA HIS A 713 -27.41 -9.23 -4.15
C HIS A 713 -28.31 -10.30 -4.77
N SER A 714 -27.73 -11.37 -5.31
CA SER A 714 -28.51 -12.47 -5.87
C SER A 714 -29.29 -13.26 -4.82
N VAL A 715 -28.72 -13.46 -3.63
CA VAL A 715 -29.43 -14.06 -2.50
C VAL A 715 -30.59 -13.16 -2.07
N ASN A 716 -30.38 -11.85 -2.00
CA ASN A 716 -31.46 -10.92 -1.68
C ASN A 716 -32.58 -10.95 -2.74
N ASP A 717 -32.24 -10.97 -4.03
CA ASP A 717 -33.23 -11.11 -5.11
C ASP A 717 -34.07 -12.39 -4.96
N VAL A 718 -33.43 -13.52 -4.64
CA VAL A 718 -34.12 -14.80 -4.40
C VAL A 718 -35.02 -14.71 -3.17
N LEU A 719 -34.55 -14.12 -2.07
CA LEU A 719 -35.36 -13.96 -0.85
C LEU A 719 -36.62 -13.14 -1.11
N GLU A 720 -36.48 -12.05 -1.89
CA GLU A 720 -37.61 -11.18 -2.23
C GLU A 720 -38.61 -11.90 -3.12
N GLN A 721 -38.13 -12.62 -4.13
CA GLN A 721 -38.98 -13.31 -5.10
C GLN A 721 -39.68 -14.54 -4.52
N GLU A 722 -38.96 -15.38 -3.78
CA GLU A 722 -39.43 -16.72 -3.38
C GLU A 722 -40.08 -16.74 -1.99
N PHE A 723 -39.67 -15.82 -1.10
CA PHE A 723 -40.08 -15.80 0.30
C PHE A 723 -40.74 -14.48 0.72
N GLY A 724 -40.70 -13.43 -0.12
CA GLY A 724 -41.18 -12.10 0.25
C GLY A 724 -40.38 -11.46 1.40
N GLN A 725 -39.13 -11.90 1.58
CA GLN A 725 -38.21 -11.45 2.64
C GLN A 725 -36.98 -10.81 2.01
N SER A 726 -36.14 -10.16 2.83
CA SER A 726 -34.86 -9.60 2.40
C SER A 726 -33.77 -10.02 3.39
N LEU A 727 -32.51 -9.77 3.05
CA LEU A 727 -31.40 -9.95 4.00
C LEU A 727 -31.55 -9.07 5.25
N SER A 728 -32.28 -7.95 5.19
CA SER A 728 -32.61 -7.10 6.34
C SER A 728 -33.71 -7.66 7.24
N SER A 729 -34.58 -8.53 6.71
CA SER A 729 -35.77 -8.99 7.43
C SER A 729 -35.40 -9.76 8.70
N ARG A 730 -35.97 -9.38 9.85
CA ARG A 730 -35.81 -10.12 11.12
C ARG A 730 -36.33 -11.55 10.96
N GLY A 731 -35.64 -12.50 11.58
CA GLY A 731 -35.85 -13.94 11.43
C GLY A 731 -35.00 -14.58 10.33
N VAL A 732 -34.43 -13.79 9.41
CA VAL A 732 -33.51 -14.29 8.37
C VAL A 732 -32.09 -14.37 8.92
N SER A 733 -31.74 -15.52 9.51
CA SER A 733 -30.36 -15.75 9.98
C SER A 733 -29.44 -16.16 8.83
N ILE A 734 -28.27 -15.52 8.80
CA ILE A 734 -27.24 -15.62 7.76
C ILE A 734 -26.00 -16.25 8.38
N LEU A 735 -25.43 -17.24 7.70
CA LEU A 735 -24.20 -17.91 8.11
C LEU A 735 -23.18 -17.92 6.97
N ASP A 736 -21.95 -17.51 7.28
CA ASP A 736 -20.77 -17.86 6.50
C ASP A 736 -19.95 -18.95 7.22
N PRO A 737 -20.04 -20.23 6.81
CA PRO A 737 -19.36 -21.31 7.51
C PRO A 737 -17.85 -21.37 7.25
N PHE A 738 -17.31 -20.56 6.33
CA PHE A 738 -15.91 -20.56 5.92
C PHE A 738 -15.47 -19.12 5.64
N THR A 739 -15.56 -18.28 6.68
CA THR A 739 -15.52 -16.82 6.53
C THR A 739 -14.16 -16.30 6.04
N GLY A 740 -13.08 -17.06 6.22
CA GLY A 740 -11.73 -16.65 5.85
C GLY A 740 -11.39 -15.35 6.57
N THR A 741 -11.27 -14.28 5.81
CA THR A 741 -10.97 -12.93 6.30
C THR A 741 -12.20 -12.07 6.59
N GLY A 742 -13.40 -12.67 6.59
CA GLY A 742 -14.67 -11.99 6.88
C GLY A 742 -15.27 -11.27 5.68
N THR A 743 -14.86 -11.59 4.44
CA THR A 743 -15.22 -10.79 3.26
C THR A 743 -16.73 -10.79 2.98
N PHE A 744 -17.42 -11.93 3.05
CA PHE A 744 -18.87 -11.97 2.83
C PHE A 744 -19.64 -11.16 3.87
N ILE A 745 -19.25 -11.26 5.14
CA ILE A 745 -19.93 -10.54 6.22
C ILE A 745 -19.66 -9.04 6.15
N THR A 746 -18.42 -8.62 5.91
CA THR A 746 -18.09 -7.20 5.73
C THR A 746 -18.82 -6.57 4.55
N ARG A 747 -18.82 -7.25 3.39
CA ARG A 747 -19.55 -6.79 2.21
C ARG A 747 -21.06 -6.78 2.44
N LEU A 748 -21.62 -7.74 3.19
CA LEU A 748 -23.02 -7.71 3.58
C LEU A 748 -23.36 -6.42 4.36
N LEU A 749 -22.53 -6.06 5.36
CA LEU A 749 -22.74 -4.82 6.12
C LEU A 749 -22.61 -3.56 5.24
N GLN A 750 -21.67 -3.55 4.28
CA GLN A 750 -21.42 -2.41 3.38
C GLN A 750 -22.37 -2.32 2.18
N SER A 751 -23.05 -3.42 1.84
CA SER A 751 -23.83 -3.54 0.59
C SER A 751 -25.06 -2.63 0.52
N GLY A 752 -25.56 -2.15 1.67
CA GLY A 752 -26.85 -1.48 1.78
C GLY A 752 -28.06 -2.43 1.72
N LEU A 753 -27.85 -3.76 1.70
CA LEU A 753 -28.92 -4.77 1.74
C LEU A 753 -29.54 -4.94 3.13
N ILE A 754 -28.82 -4.52 4.18
CA ILE A 754 -29.35 -4.42 5.55
C ILE A 754 -29.70 -2.97 5.82
N LYS A 755 -30.94 -2.71 6.21
CA LYS A 755 -31.40 -1.37 6.55
C LYS A 755 -30.70 -0.86 7.83
N PRO A 756 -30.35 0.44 7.92
CA PRO A 756 -29.67 0.98 9.09
C PRO A 756 -30.36 0.68 10.43
N GLU A 757 -31.69 0.69 10.46
CA GLU A 757 -32.50 0.41 11.65
C GLU A 757 -32.47 -1.07 12.11
N ASP A 758 -32.15 -2.00 11.21
CA ASP A 758 -32.04 -3.44 11.53
C ASP A 758 -30.57 -3.87 11.77
N MET A 759 -29.60 -3.02 11.42
CA MET A 759 -28.16 -3.33 11.39
C MET A 759 -27.64 -3.88 12.72
N GLU A 760 -27.89 -3.20 13.83
CA GLU A 760 -27.41 -3.64 15.14
C GLU A 760 -28.04 -4.98 15.56
N TYR A 761 -29.36 -5.13 15.36
CA TYR A 761 -30.06 -6.36 15.70
C TYR A 761 -29.53 -7.55 14.88
N LYS A 762 -29.33 -7.35 13.57
CA LYS A 762 -28.73 -8.35 12.67
C LYS A 762 -27.32 -8.73 13.11
N PHE A 763 -26.47 -7.73 13.34
CA PHE A 763 -25.08 -7.90 13.75
C PHE A 763 -24.93 -8.70 15.04
N ARG A 764 -25.80 -8.46 16.03
CA ARG A 764 -25.74 -9.15 17.33
C ARG A 764 -26.32 -10.57 17.30
N ASN A 765 -27.36 -10.82 16.52
CA ASN A 765 -28.20 -12.02 16.70
C ASN A 765 -28.28 -12.93 15.47
N GLU A 766 -28.29 -12.38 14.27
CA GLU A 766 -28.71 -13.11 13.06
C GLU A 766 -27.59 -13.34 12.06
N ILE A 767 -26.50 -12.59 12.13
CA ILE A 767 -25.29 -12.80 11.32
C ILE A 767 -24.30 -13.68 12.08
N LYS A 768 -23.84 -14.76 11.44
CA LYS A 768 -22.94 -15.75 12.04
C LYS A 768 -21.81 -16.11 11.08
N ALA A 769 -20.66 -16.47 11.63
CA ALA A 769 -19.49 -16.83 10.84
C ALA A 769 -18.60 -17.87 11.56
N ASN A 770 -18.00 -18.78 10.80
CA ASN A 770 -17.02 -19.73 11.31
C ASN A 770 -15.69 -19.62 10.58
N GLU A 771 -14.61 -19.86 11.33
CA GLU A 771 -13.27 -20.02 10.78
C GLU A 771 -12.53 -21.10 11.59
N ILE A 772 -11.67 -21.88 10.93
CA ILE A 772 -10.84 -22.90 11.57
C ILE A 772 -9.42 -22.38 11.84
N VAL A 773 -8.94 -21.42 11.04
CA VAL A 773 -7.59 -20.86 11.16
C VAL A 773 -7.57 -19.66 12.09
N LEU A 774 -6.78 -19.74 13.18
CA LEU A 774 -6.69 -18.70 14.22
C LEU A 774 -6.41 -17.29 13.65
N LEU A 775 -5.45 -17.19 12.74
CA LEU A 775 -5.10 -15.89 12.16
C LEU A 775 -6.23 -15.32 11.28
N ALA A 776 -6.86 -16.16 10.47
CA ALA A 776 -7.98 -15.74 9.64
C ALA A 776 -9.18 -15.34 10.51
N TYR A 777 -9.43 -16.07 11.60
CA TYR A 777 -10.44 -15.74 12.60
C TYR A 777 -10.22 -14.33 13.17
N TYR A 778 -9.00 -13.98 13.59
CA TYR A 778 -8.73 -12.63 14.10
C TYR A 778 -8.96 -11.56 13.04
N ILE A 779 -8.48 -11.78 11.81
CA ILE A 779 -8.68 -10.86 10.70
C ILE A 779 -10.17 -10.67 10.42
N ALA A 780 -10.95 -11.75 10.36
CA ALA A 780 -12.39 -11.70 10.14
C ALA A 780 -13.12 -10.93 11.25
N ALA A 781 -12.86 -11.25 12.51
CA ALA A 781 -13.49 -10.58 13.65
C ALA A 781 -13.22 -9.07 13.61
N ILE A 782 -11.96 -8.68 13.43
CA ILE A 782 -11.54 -7.29 13.32
C ILE A 782 -12.21 -6.59 12.14
N ASN A 783 -12.18 -7.21 10.96
CA ASN A 783 -12.75 -6.63 9.74
C ASN A 783 -14.25 -6.40 9.88
N ILE A 784 -14.97 -7.38 10.42
CA ILE A 784 -16.42 -7.32 10.64
C ILE A 784 -16.77 -6.22 11.66
N GLU A 785 -16.09 -6.19 12.80
CA GLU A 785 -16.31 -5.19 13.84
C GLU A 785 -15.93 -3.78 13.37
N SER A 786 -14.76 -3.60 12.75
CA SER A 786 -14.33 -2.29 12.25
C SER A 786 -15.27 -1.76 11.17
N THR A 787 -15.77 -2.64 10.29
CA THR A 787 -16.78 -2.29 9.29
C THR A 787 -18.07 -1.82 9.95
N TYR A 788 -18.58 -2.58 10.93
CA TYR A 788 -19.79 -2.19 11.67
C TYR A 788 -19.65 -0.82 12.33
N HIS A 789 -18.58 -0.56 13.08
CA HIS A 789 -18.38 0.75 13.77
C HIS A 789 -18.14 1.91 12.82
N SER A 790 -17.62 1.65 11.62
CA SER A 790 -17.49 2.70 10.60
C SER A 790 -18.84 3.11 10.00
N LEU A 791 -19.81 2.19 9.98
CA LEU A 791 -21.17 2.42 9.50
C LEU A 791 -22.09 2.94 10.61
N MET A 792 -21.98 2.37 11.81
CA MET A 792 -22.79 2.65 12.99
C MET A 792 -21.99 3.49 13.99
N LYS A 793 -22.32 4.78 14.10
CA LYS A 793 -21.70 5.69 15.08
C LYS A 793 -22.18 5.32 16.49
N GLY A 794 -21.28 4.91 17.37
CA GLY A 794 -21.62 4.53 18.75
C GLY A 794 -20.45 3.92 19.51
N ASP A 795 -20.74 3.38 20.70
CA ASP A 795 -19.79 2.63 21.50
C ASP A 795 -19.38 1.31 20.83
N TYR A 796 -18.20 0.81 21.16
CA TYR A 796 -17.69 -0.43 20.61
C TYR A 796 -18.50 -1.66 21.06
N ILE A 797 -18.88 -2.49 20.10
CA ILE A 797 -19.63 -3.73 20.22
C ILE A 797 -18.85 -4.86 19.55
N SER A 798 -18.49 -5.89 20.31
CA SER A 798 -17.82 -7.07 19.73
C SER A 798 -18.80 -7.91 18.90
N PHE A 799 -18.31 -8.51 17.82
CA PHE A 799 -19.08 -9.42 16.99
C PHE A 799 -19.13 -10.80 17.64
N GLU A 800 -20.22 -11.09 18.36
CA GLU A 800 -20.43 -12.38 19.02
C GLU A 800 -20.81 -13.52 18.05
N GLY A 801 -21.15 -13.20 16.80
CA GLY A 801 -21.54 -14.17 15.78
C GLY A 801 -20.39 -15.00 15.19
N ILE A 802 -19.12 -14.67 15.46
CA ILE A 802 -17.96 -15.40 14.95
C ILE A 802 -17.45 -16.47 15.93
N CYS A 803 -17.23 -17.68 15.41
CA CYS A 803 -16.69 -18.84 16.12
C CYS A 803 -15.37 -19.33 15.51
N LEU A 804 -14.43 -19.75 16.36
CA LEU A 804 -13.27 -20.53 15.96
C LEU A 804 -13.62 -22.02 16.07
N THR A 805 -13.92 -22.69 14.95
CA THR A 805 -14.40 -24.09 14.94
C THR A 805 -14.23 -24.73 13.56
N ASP A 806 -14.21 -26.06 13.51
CA ASP A 806 -14.40 -26.81 12.26
C ASP A 806 -15.90 -27.00 12.01
N THR A 807 -16.42 -26.26 11.03
CA THR A 807 -17.83 -26.32 10.62
C THR A 807 -18.33 -27.75 10.38
N PHE A 808 -17.50 -28.64 9.81
CA PHE A 808 -17.93 -30.01 9.52
C PHE A 808 -18.09 -30.84 10.80
N LEU A 809 -17.28 -30.56 11.82
CA LEU A 809 -17.36 -31.24 13.13
C LEU A 809 -18.58 -30.81 13.93
N MET A 810 -19.17 -29.65 13.66
CA MET A 810 -20.36 -29.16 14.37
C MET A 810 -21.62 -30.04 14.21
N LEU A 811 -21.60 -31.01 13.27
CA LEU A 811 -22.66 -32.02 13.12
C LEU A 811 -22.50 -33.23 14.05
N GLU A 812 -21.31 -33.44 14.62
CA GLU A 812 -21.02 -34.56 15.50
C GLU A 812 -21.41 -34.24 16.95
N GLU A 813 -21.98 -35.20 17.69
CA GLU A 813 -22.26 -35.04 19.13
C GLU A 813 -20.95 -35.11 19.92
N LYS A 814 -20.48 -33.99 20.48
CA LYS A 814 -19.30 -33.93 21.36
C LYS A 814 -19.54 -33.07 22.59
N ASP A 815 -18.99 -33.51 23.73
CA ASP A 815 -18.92 -32.71 24.95
C ASP A 815 -17.87 -31.60 24.80
N PHE A 816 -18.35 -30.35 24.80
CA PHE A 816 -17.48 -29.18 24.92
C PHE A 816 -16.94 -29.11 26.35
N PHE A 817 -15.65 -29.39 26.55
CA PHE A 817 -14.97 -29.02 27.80
C PHE A 817 -14.88 -27.48 27.88
N THR A 818 -15.12 -26.91 29.06
CA THR A 818 -15.45 -25.48 29.25
C THR A 818 -14.43 -24.69 30.07
N ARG A 819 -13.18 -25.13 30.22
CA ARG A 819 -12.23 -24.44 31.11
C ARG A 819 -11.61 -23.21 30.45
N TYR A 820 -11.09 -23.30 29.23
CA TYR A 820 -10.38 -22.18 28.58
C TYR A 820 -11.21 -21.55 27.46
N MET A 821 -11.84 -22.36 26.61
CA MET A 821 -12.56 -21.93 25.40
C MET A 821 -14.07 -21.74 25.64
N PHE A 822 -14.50 -21.51 26.89
CA PHE A 822 -15.91 -21.45 27.27
C PHE A 822 -16.73 -20.48 26.43
N GLU A 823 -16.27 -19.24 26.30
CA GLU A 823 -16.98 -18.18 25.60
C GLU A 823 -17.17 -18.52 24.11
N ASN A 824 -16.18 -19.16 23.47
CA ASN A 824 -16.30 -19.65 22.09
C ASN A 824 -17.27 -20.83 21.97
N SER A 825 -17.21 -21.79 22.89
CA SER A 825 -18.12 -22.93 22.93
C SER A 825 -19.58 -22.49 23.08
N GLU A 826 -19.87 -21.47 23.90
CA GLU A 826 -21.22 -20.91 24.03
C GLU A 826 -21.70 -20.23 22.74
N ARG A 827 -20.81 -19.53 22.02
CA ARG A 827 -21.13 -18.97 20.69
C ARG A 827 -21.45 -20.09 19.70
N CYS A 828 -20.67 -21.18 19.68
CA CYS A 828 -20.92 -22.35 18.84
C CYS A 828 -22.29 -22.99 19.13
N LYS A 829 -22.65 -23.18 20.41
CA LYS A 829 -23.96 -23.74 20.79
C LYS A 829 -25.12 -22.84 20.35
N LYS A 830 -25.06 -21.54 20.64
CA LYS A 830 -26.06 -20.56 20.17
C LYS A 830 -26.21 -20.58 18.64
N GLN A 831 -25.11 -20.78 17.92
CA GLN A 831 -25.14 -20.94 16.47
C GLN A 831 -25.77 -22.27 16.04
N GLN A 832 -25.48 -23.39 16.71
CA GLN A 832 -26.09 -24.70 16.39
C GLN A 832 -27.62 -24.66 16.55
N GLU A 833 -28.10 -24.00 17.60
CA GLU A 833 -29.53 -23.83 17.89
C GLU A 833 -30.24 -22.85 16.93
N ALA A 834 -29.50 -21.99 16.23
CA ALA A 834 -30.11 -20.99 15.37
C ALA A 834 -30.75 -21.60 14.10
N ASP A 835 -31.90 -21.06 13.72
CA ASP A 835 -32.60 -21.44 12.49
C ASP A 835 -32.00 -20.68 11.29
N ILE A 836 -31.10 -21.32 10.53
CA ILE A 836 -30.32 -20.67 9.47
C ILE A 836 -31.05 -20.75 8.13
N GLN A 837 -31.43 -19.59 7.59
CA GLN A 837 -32.12 -19.49 6.30
C GLN A 837 -31.20 -19.15 5.14
N VAL A 838 -30.05 -18.52 5.41
CA VAL A 838 -29.10 -18.12 4.37
C VAL A 838 -27.72 -18.66 4.71
N ILE A 839 -27.12 -19.40 3.79
CA ILE A 839 -25.73 -19.85 3.89
C ILE A 839 -24.98 -19.30 2.68
N VAL A 840 -23.94 -18.50 2.92
CA VAL A 840 -23.08 -17.94 1.87
C VAL A 840 -21.62 -18.29 2.13
N GLY A 841 -20.75 -18.14 1.14
CA GLY A 841 -19.31 -18.24 1.37
C GLY A 841 -18.49 -18.74 0.20
N ASN A 842 -17.20 -18.96 0.47
CA ASN A 842 -16.25 -19.60 -0.42
C ASN A 842 -15.65 -20.83 0.29
N PRO A 843 -16.26 -22.03 0.16
CA PRO A 843 -15.78 -23.22 0.85
C PRO A 843 -14.40 -23.69 0.36
N PRO A 844 -13.62 -24.41 1.18
CA PRO A 844 -12.28 -24.86 0.82
C PRO A 844 -12.26 -25.89 -0.33
N TYR A 845 -11.19 -25.89 -1.13
CA TYR A 845 -11.02 -26.80 -2.28
C TYR A 845 -9.94 -27.86 -2.01
N SER A 846 -10.33 -29.07 -1.60
CA SER A 846 -9.38 -30.17 -1.38
C SER A 846 -9.99 -31.54 -1.63
N THR A 847 -9.42 -32.31 -2.56
CA THR A 847 -9.70 -33.74 -2.79
C THR A 847 -8.81 -34.68 -1.97
N GLY A 848 -7.94 -34.13 -1.11
CA GLY A 848 -6.86 -34.85 -0.42
C GLY A 848 -5.46 -34.42 -0.85
N GLN A 849 -4.44 -34.98 -0.16
CA GLN A 849 -3.02 -34.77 -0.48
C GLN A 849 -2.66 -35.07 -1.95
N LYS A 850 -1.68 -34.32 -2.48
CA LYS A 850 -1.16 -34.49 -3.85
C LYS A 850 -0.29 -35.74 -3.96
N SER A 851 0.49 -36.02 -2.92
CA SER A 851 1.33 -37.21 -2.78
C SER A 851 1.08 -37.88 -1.44
N ALA A 852 1.29 -39.21 -1.36
CA ALA A 852 1.29 -39.89 -0.07
C ALA A 852 2.51 -39.49 0.79
N ASN A 853 3.54 -38.91 0.18
CA ASN A 853 4.70 -38.33 0.87
C ASN A 853 4.34 -37.07 1.65
N ASP A 854 3.22 -36.41 1.34
CA ASP A 854 2.82 -35.18 2.02
C ASP A 854 2.31 -35.44 3.45
N ASN A 855 1.94 -36.70 3.75
CA ASN A 855 1.36 -37.15 5.03
C ASN A 855 0.26 -36.21 5.57
N ASN A 856 -0.61 -35.73 4.68
CA ASN A 856 -1.68 -34.77 4.98
C ASN A 856 -3.04 -35.27 4.43
N PRO A 857 -3.55 -36.42 4.90
CA PRO A 857 -4.85 -36.93 4.45
C PRO A 857 -5.98 -35.99 4.88
N ASN A 858 -7.06 -35.93 4.09
CA ASN A 858 -8.27 -35.24 4.52
C ASN A 858 -8.82 -35.87 5.81
N VAL A 859 -9.36 -35.02 6.68
CA VAL A 859 -10.09 -35.43 7.88
C VAL A 859 -11.33 -36.22 7.46
N TYR A 860 -11.63 -37.28 8.21
CA TYR A 860 -12.86 -38.05 8.06
C TYR A 860 -13.91 -37.57 9.05
N TYR A 861 -15.11 -37.24 8.57
CA TYR A 861 -16.25 -36.79 9.37
C TYR A 861 -17.35 -37.83 9.22
N ASP A 862 -17.68 -38.58 10.27
CA ASP A 862 -18.55 -39.75 10.19
C ASP A 862 -19.95 -39.39 9.67
N THR A 863 -20.63 -38.44 10.33
CA THR A 863 -22.00 -38.04 10.02
C THR A 863 -22.10 -37.41 8.63
N LEU A 864 -21.16 -36.53 8.28
CA LEU A 864 -21.16 -35.85 6.98
C LEU A 864 -20.79 -36.80 5.83
N ASN A 865 -19.79 -37.67 6.02
CA ASN A 865 -19.38 -38.61 4.98
C ASN A 865 -20.42 -39.70 4.74
N ASP A 866 -21.13 -40.14 5.79
CA ASP A 866 -22.27 -41.03 5.64
C ASP A 866 -23.45 -40.35 4.94
N SER A 867 -23.70 -39.06 5.21
CA SER A 867 -24.67 -38.27 4.45
C SER A 867 -24.33 -38.24 2.96
N ILE A 868 -23.08 -37.98 2.57
CA ILE A 868 -22.62 -38.05 1.16
C ILE A 868 -22.78 -39.45 0.58
N LYS A 869 -22.40 -40.48 1.35
CA LYS A 869 -22.48 -41.88 0.94
C LYS A 869 -23.91 -42.29 0.61
N ASN A 870 -24.86 -41.88 1.46
CA ASN A 870 -26.28 -42.22 1.34
C ASN A 870 -27.04 -41.35 0.33
N THR A 871 -26.48 -40.19 -0.04
CA THR A 871 -27.07 -39.26 -1.02
C THR A 871 -26.31 -39.30 -2.35
N TYR A 872 -25.24 -38.52 -2.47
CA TYR A 872 -24.50 -38.29 -3.72
C TYR A 872 -23.84 -39.55 -4.27
N ALA A 873 -23.34 -40.43 -3.40
CA ALA A 873 -22.69 -41.67 -3.83
C ALA A 873 -23.69 -42.83 -4.05
N SER A 874 -24.95 -42.64 -3.68
CA SER A 874 -25.99 -43.66 -3.81
C SER A 874 -26.36 -43.88 -5.27
N GLY A 875 -26.44 -45.14 -5.71
CA GLY A 875 -26.81 -45.49 -7.09
C GLY A 875 -25.78 -45.15 -8.17
N LEU A 876 -24.53 -44.82 -7.80
CA LEU A 876 -23.43 -44.68 -8.76
C LEU A 876 -23.03 -46.03 -9.35
N ASN A 877 -22.75 -46.05 -10.66
CA ASN A 877 -22.28 -47.24 -11.38
C ASN A 877 -21.03 -47.85 -10.74
N VAL A 878 -20.98 -49.19 -10.73
CA VAL A 878 -19.84 -49.98 -10.24
C VAL A 878 -18.59 -49.60 -11.04
N GLY A 879 -17.55 -49.12 -10.34
CA GLY A 879 -16.28 -48.68 -10.96
C GLY A 879 -16.10 -47.16 -11.08
N THR A 880 -17.13 -46.35 -10.81
CA THR A 880 -16.98 -44.88 -10.76
C THR A 880 -16.10 -44.48 -9.58
N ASN A 881 -15.07 -43.66 -9.84
CA ASN A 881 -14.20 -43.15 -8.77
C ASN A 881 -14.96 -42.16 -7.87
N ARG A 882 -15.23 -42.57 -6.64
CA ARG A 882 -15.99 -41.78 -5.65
C ARG A 882 -15.14 -40.78 -4.87
N LYS A 883 -13.80 -40.80 -5.01
CA LYS A 883 -12.90 -39.94 -4.23
C LYS A 883 -13.23 -38.45 -4.38
N GLU A 884 -13.57 -38.04 -5.60
CA GLU A 884 -13.87 -36.64 -5.92
C GLU A 884 -15.13 -36.10 -5.21
N LEU A 885 -16.08 -36.98 -4.81
CA LEU A 885 -17.27 -36.57 -4.04
C LEU A 885 -16.96 -36.11 -2.63
N TYR A 886 -15.80 -36.50 -2.10
CA TYR A 886 -15.31 -36.09 -0.79
C TYR A 886 -14.36 -34.90 -0.90
N ASN A 887 -14.45 -34.13 -1.99
CA ASN A 887 -13.83 -32.82 -2.06
C ASN A 887 -14.49 -31.89 -1.03
N SER A 888 -13.70 -31.11 -0.31
CA SER A 888 -14.19 -30.23 0.76
C SER A 888 -15.29 -29.26 0.32
N TYR A 889 -15.31 -28.77 -0.93
CA TYR A 889 -16.42 -27.92 -1.38
C TYR A 889 -17.72 -28.71 -1.61
N ILE A 890 -17.65 -30.01 -1.95
CA ILE A 890 -18.84 -30.88 -2.05
C ILE A 890 -19.33 -31.25 -0.66
N GLN A 891 -18.41 -31.51 0.28
CA GLN A 891 -18.73 -31.64 1.71
C GLN A 891 -19.45 -30.39 2.23
N ALA A 892 -19.00 -29.19 1.86
CA ALA A 892 -19.67 -27.94 2.18
C ALA A 892 -21.08 -27.81 1.59
N ILE A 893 -21.29 -28.22 0.33
CA ILE A 893 -22.63 -28.24 -0.28
C ILE A 893 -23.56 -29.21 0.46
N ARG A 894 -23.09 -30.43 0.76
CA ARG A 894 -23.88 -31.42 1.52
C ARG A 894 -24.19 -30.94 2.93
N TRP A 895 -23.19 -30.40 3.63
CA TRP A 895 -23.32 -29.85 4.97
C TRP A 895 -24.33 -28.71 5.00
N ALA A 896 -24.23 -27.76 4.06
CA ALA A 896 -25.16 -26.64 3.98
C ALA A 896 -26.60 -27.10 3.70
N SER A 897 -26.77 -28.09 2.82
CA SER A 897 -28.08 -28.69 2.53
C SER A 897 -28.71 -29.33 3.78
N ASN A 898 -27.89 -29.95 4.64
CA ASN A 898 -28.32 -30.53 5.91
C ASN A 898 -28.59 -29.45 6.97
N ARG A 899 -27.82 -28.35 6.98
CA ARG A 899 -27.91 -27.27 7.98
C ARG A 899 -29.06 -26.30 7.74
N LEU A 900 -29.46 -26.12 6.48
CA LEU A 900 -30.47 -25.16 6.06
C LEU A 900 -31.80 -25.38 6.79
N SER A 901 -32.51 -24.31 7.12
CA SER A 901 -33.80 -24.31 7.82
C SER A 901 -34.85 -25.18 7.14
N SER A 902 -35.64 -25.91 7.93
CA SER A 902 -36.80 -26.66 7.44
C SER A 902 -37.88 -25.75 6.85
N LYS A 903 -37.90 -24.45 7.18
CA LYS A 903 -38.80 -23.44 6.58
C LYS A 903 -38.41 -23.05 5.15
N GLY A 904 -37.25 -23.53 4.68
CA GLY A 904 -36.67 -23.12 3.41
C GLY A 904 -35.65 -22.00 3.55
N GLY A 905 -34.95 -21.73 2.44
CA GLY A 905 -33.89 -20.75 2.40
C GLY A 905 -32.98 -20.90 1.17
N VAL A 906 -31.81 -20.27 1.25
CA VAL A 906 -30.86 -20.17 0.14
C VAL A 906 -29.46 -20.57 0.59
N VAL A 907 -28.81 -21.44 -0.18
CA VAL A 907 -27.36 -21.72 -0.09
C VAL A 907 -26.69 -21.13 -1.32
N ALA A 908 -25.71 -20.25 -1.16
CA ALA A 908 -25.00 -19.63 -2.26
C ALA A 908 -23.48 -19.69 -2.10
N TYR A 909 -22.80 -20.40 -3.00
CA TYR A 909 -21.35 -20.58 -2.94
C TYR A 909 -20.65 -20.23 -4.24
N VAL A 910 -19.43 -19.72 -4.11
CA VAL A 910 -18.41 -19.80 -5.18
C VAL A 910 -17.56 -21.04 -4.93
N SER A 911 -17.48 -21.95 -5.91
CA SER A 911 -16.83 -23.26 -5.73
C SER A 911 -16.25 -23.81 -7.02
N GLY A 912 -15.62 -24.99 -6.95
CA GLY A 912 -15.16 -25.70 -8.14
C GLY A 912 -16.31 -26.15 -9.04
N ASN A 913 -16.20 -25.97 -10.35
CA ASN A 913 -17.27 -26.27 -11.31
C ASN A 913 -17.33 -27.74 -11.77
N GLY A 914 -16.43 -28.60 -11.29
CA GLY A 914 -16.28 -29.96 -11.80
C GLY A 914 -17.50 -30.87 -11.61
N TRP A 915 -18.35 -30.61 -10.62
CA TRP A 915 -19.54 -31.42 -10.36
C TRP A 915 -20.68 -31.19 -11.37
N ILE A 916 -20.61 -30.13 -12.18
CA ILE A 916 -21.67 -29.77 -13.15
C ILE A 916 -21.69 -30.74 -14.34
N ASP A 917 -20.53 -31.19 -14.83
CA ASP A 917 -20.42 -32.00 -16.05
C ASP A 917 -19.68 -33.34 -15.87
N LYS A 918 -18.97 -33.58 -14.76
CA LYS A 918 -18.19 -34.81 -14.59
C LYS A 918 -19.04 -35.99 -14.15
N ILE A 919 -18.58 -37.18 -14.56
CA ILE A 919 -19.24 -38.47 -14.35
C ILE A 919 -19.41 -38.80 -12.87
N PHE A 920 -18.46 -38.42 -12.00
CA PHE A 920 -18.53 -38.78 -10.58
C PHE A 920 -19.71 -38.12 -9.82
N ALA A 921 -20.35 -37.10 -10.41
CA ALA A 921 -21.33 -36.24 -9.76
C ALA A 921 -22.76 -36.36 -10.34
N ASP A 922 -23.05 -37.36 -11.16
CA ASP A 922 -24.41 -37.66 -11.63
C ASP A 922 -25.38 -37.93 -10.47
N GLY A 923 -24.98 -38.74 -9.49
CA GLY A 923 -25.74 -38.98 -8.26
C GLY A 923 -25.94 -37.71 -7.42
N MET A 924 -24.93 -36.82 -7.38
CA MET A 924 -25.03 -35.51 -6.74
C MET A 924 -26.05 -34.61 -7.45
N ARG A 925 -25.98 -34.48 -8.78
CA ARG A 925 -26.91 -33.67 -9.58
C ARG A 925 -28.36 -34.15 -9.44
N ARG A 926 -28.58 -35.48 -9.48
CA ARG A 926 -29.90 -36.08 -9.20
C ARG A 926 -30.41 -35.72 -7.81
N CYS A 927 -29.56 -35.82 -6.80
CA CYS A 927 -29.93 -35.53 -5.42
C CYS A 927 -30.32 -34.05 -5.24
N LEU A 928 -29.50 -33.14 -5.77
CA LEU A 928 -29.74 -31.70 -5.69
C LEU A 928 -31.04 -31.28 -6.38
N GLN A 929 -31.36 -31.89 -7.52
CA GLN A 929 -32.63 -31.68 -8.23
C GLN A 929 -33.85 -32.08 -7.36
N ASN A 930 -33.71 -33.04 -6.46
CA ASN A 930 -34.82 -33.45 -5.59
C ASN A 930 -34.92 -32.62 -4.30
N GLU A 931 -33.81 -32.05 -3.83
CA GLU A 931 -33.75 -31.32 -2.56
C GLU A 931 -34.10 -29.83 -2.67
N TYR A 932 -33.95 -29.25 -3.87
CA TYR A 932 -34.09 -27.82 -4.10
C TYR A 932 -35.21 -27.52 -5.10
N SER A 933 -35.91 -26.42 -4.91
CA SER A 933 -36.95 -25.93 -5.81
C SER A 933 -36.39 -25.17 -7.01
N ALA A 934 -35.23 -24.53 -6.85
CA ALA A 934 -34.49 -23.91 -7.96
C ALA A 934 -32.98 -23.96 -7.74
N ILE A 935 -32.23 -24.05 -8.84
CA ILE A 935 -30.76 -24.02 -8.84
C ILE A 935 -30.30 -23.04 -9.93
N TYR A 936 -29.64 -21.96 -9.53
CA TYR A 936 -29.01 -21.01 -10.46
C TYR A 936 -27.52 -21.27 -10.53
N ILE A 937 -26.99 -21.45 -11.73
CA ILE A 937 -25.60 -21.82 -12.01
C ILE A 937 -24.99 -20.75 -12.91
N ILE A 938 -23.98 -20.06 -12.41
CA ILE A 938 -23.24 -19.02 -13.12
C ILE A 938 -21.81 -19.55 -13.28
N ASN A 939 -21.54 -20.17 -14.44
CA ASN A 939 -20.25 -20.79 -14.72
C ASN A 939 -19.22 -19.72 -15.13
N LEU A 940 -18.27 -19.46 -14.23
CA LEU A 940 -17.18 -18.50 -14.45
C LEU A 940 -15.98 -19.13 -15.18
N ARG A 941 -16.02 -20.45 -15.43
CA ARG A 941 -15.00 -21.18 -16.18
C ARG A 941 -13.62 -21.06 -15.54
N GLY A 942 -12.55 -20.98 -16.33
CA GLY A 942 -11.18 -20.81 -15.85
C GLY A 942 -10.50 -22.11 -15.40
N ASP A 943 -10.92 -23.28 -15.90
CA ASP A 943 -10.20 -24.54 -15.64
C ASP A 943 -8.88 -24.56 -16.44
N ILE A 944 -7.79 -24.19 -15.77
CA ILE A 944 -6.45 -24.09 -16.36
C ILE A 944 -5.98 -25.46 -16.86
N ARG A 945 -6.26 -26.54 -16.12
CA ARG A 945 -5.81 -27.89 -16.49
C ARG A 945 -6.54 -28.39 -17.74
N LYS A 946 -7.83 -28.14 -17.84
CA LYS A 946 -8.65 -28.43 -19.02
C LYS A 946 -8.18 -27.60 -20.22
N ASN A 947 -7.84 -26.33 -20.01
CA ASN A 947 -7.35 -25.47 -21.08
C ASN A 947 -5.99 -25.94 -21.63
N ILE A 948 -5.05 -26.29 -20.76
CA ILE A 948 -3.75 -26.84 -21.19
C ILE A 948 -3.94 -28.18 -21.92
N LYS A 949 -4.72 -29.10 -21.35
CA LYS A 949 -4.92 -30.44 -21.94
C LYS A 949 -5.62 -30.40 -23.31
N SER A 950 -6.52 -29.45 -23.52
CA SER A 950 -7.21 -29.25 -24.79
C SER A 950 -6.42 -28.42 -25.79
N LYS A 951 -5.17 -28.01 -25.48
CA LYS A 951 -4.40 -27.06 -26.29
C LYS A 951 -5.21 -25.78 -26.59
N GLU A 952 -5.79 -25.21 -25.53
CA GLU A 952 -6.62 -23.99 -25.53
C GLU A 952 -7.97 -24.10 -26.26
N GLN A 953 -8.28 -25.24 -26.89
CA GLN A 953 -9.57 -25.44 -27.57
C GLN A 953 -10.77 -25.43 -26.61
N SER A 954 -10.55 -25.68 -25.32
CA SER A 954 -11.65 -25.58 -24.37
C SER A 954 -12.10 -24.14 -24.14
N LYS A 955 -11.29 -23.11 -24.43
CA LYS A 955 -11.62 -21.69 -24.30
C LYS A 955 -11.93 -21.18 -22.89
N GLU A 956 -11.34 -21.78 -21.86
CA GLU A 956 -11.71 -21.51 -20.46
C GLU A 956 -11.41 -20.06 -19.98
N GLY A 957 -10.53 -19.35 -20.69
CA GLY A 957 -10.08 -18.00 -20.32
C GLY A 957 -9.31 -17.96 -18.99
N GLY A 958 -9.25 -16.78 -18.37
CA GLY A 958 -8.57 -16.56 -17.09
C GLY A 958 -9.33 -17.12 -15.88
N ASN A 959 -8.62 -17.58 -14.85
CA ASN A 959 -9.22 -18.00 -13.58
C ASN A 959 -9.49 -16.78 -12.68
N VAL A 960 -10.69 -16.69 -12.09
CA VAL A 960 -11.07 -15.55 -11.24
C VAL A 960 -10.26 -15.44 -9.94
N PHE A 961 -9.63 -16.52 -9.50
CA PHE A 961 -8.70 -16.54 -8.36
C PHE A 961 -7.23 -16.49 -8.77
N GLY A 962 -6.92 -16.23 -10.05
CA GLY A 962 -5.55 -16.15 -10.55
C GLY A 962 -4.75 -17.43 -10.29
N SER A 963 -3.59 -17.32 -9.64
CA SER A 963 -2.76 -18.46 -9.23
C SER A 963 -3.29 -19.22 -8.00
N GLY A 964 -4.30 -18.69 -7.31
CA GLY A 964 -4.90 -19.31 -6.12
C GLY A 964 -5.70 -20.58 -6.41
N SER A 965 -6.17 -20.77 -7.65
CA SER A 965 -6.84 -21.99 -8.07
C SER A 965 -6.53 -22.34 -9.53
N GLN A 966 -6.45 -23.65 -9.82
CA GLN A 966 -6.35 -24.17 -11.19
C GLN A 966 -7.63 -24.84 -11.68
N SER A 967 -8.62 -24.98 -10.79
CA SER A 967 -9.91 -25.59 -11.10
C SER A 967 -10.84 -24.55 -11.71
N GLY A 968 -11.74 -24.97 -12.60
CA GLY A 968 -12.80 -24.09 -13.07
C GLY A 968 -13.72 -23.68 -11.91
N ILE A 969 -14.30 -22.49 -12.00
CA ILE A 969 -15.04 -21.83 -10.92
C ILE A 969 -16.50 -21.61 -11.33
N VAL A 970 -17.40 -21.78 -10.38
CA VAL A 970 -18.85 -21.54 -10.55
C VAL A 970 -19.42 -20.82 -9.33
N ILE A 971 -20.33 -19.88 -9.56
CA ILE A 971 -21.23 -19.37 -8.51
C ILE A 971 -22.54 -20.16 -8.62
N THR A 972 -22.99 -20.77 -7.53
CA THR A 972 -24.24 -21.54 -7.50
C THR A 972 -25.15 -21.07 -6.37
N LEU A 973 -26.43 -20.85 -6.68
CA LEU A 973 -27.47 -20.61 -5.69
C LEU A 973 -28.44 -21.78 -5.69
N PHE A 974 -28.54 -22.48 -4.56
CA PHE A 974 -29.50 -23.53 -4.30
C PHE A 974 -30.65 -22.96 -3.46
N VAL A 975 -31.87 -23.01 -3.99
CA VAL A 975 -33.06 -22.44 -3.36
C VAL A 975 -33.97 -23.57 -2.92
N ARG A 976 -34.31 -23.62 -1.63
CA ARG A 976 -35.25 -24.61 -1.09
C ARG A 976 -36.48 -23.89 -0.59
N ASN A 977 -37.58 -23.99 -1.35
CA ASN A 977 -38.87 -23.44 -0.97
C ASN A 977 -39.88 -24.59 -0.72
N PRO A 978 -40.14 -24.97 0.55
CA PRO A 978 -41.06 -26.06 0.89
C PRO A 978 -42.50 -25.83 0.43
N ASN A 979 -42.88 -24.59 0.12
CA ASN A 979 -44.22 -24.24 -0.36
C ASN A 979 -44.39 -24.50 -1.86
N THR A 980 -43.30 -24.77 -2.58
CA THR A 980 -43.33 -25.04 -4.02
C THR A 980 -43.47 -26.54 -4.29
N GLN A 981 -44.50 -26.93 -5.05
CA GLN A 981 -44.69 -28.31 -5.51
C GLN A 981 -44.18 -28.56 -6.94
N GLN A 982 -43.65 -27.53 -7.59
CA GLN A 982 -43.10 -27.66 -8.95
C GLN A 982 -41.76 -28.41 -8.95
N PRO A 983 -41.43 -29.12 -10.04
CA PRO A 983 -40.10 -29.69 -10.23
C PRO A 983 -39.01 -28.61 -10.13
N CYS A 984 -37.82 -29.03 -9.70
CA CYS A 984 -36.68 -28.13 -9.57
C CYS A 984 -36.36 -27.42 -10.89
N LYS A 985 -36.33 -26.08 -10.84
CA LYS A 985 -35.92 -25.24 -11.98
C LYS A 985 -34.41 -25.06 -12.00
N ILE A 986 -33.74 -25.53 -13.05
CA ILE A 986 -32.28 -25.42 -13.19
C ILE A 986 -31.96 -24.33 -14.24
N CYS A 987 -31.38 -23.22 -13.81
CA CYS A 987 -31.02 -22.09 -14.66
C CYS A 987 -29.50 -22.01 -14.81
N TYR A 988 -28.98 -22.17 -16.03
CA TYR A 988 -27.56 -22.13 -16.35
C TYR A 988 -27.20 -20.86 -17.12
N TYR A 989 -26.12 -20.20 -16.72
CA TYR A 989 -25.51 -19.09 -17.41
C TYR A 989 -24.00 -19.33 -17.55
N ASP A 990 -23.48 -19.15 -18.76
CA ASP A 990 -22.05 -19.20 -19.04
C ASP A 990 -21.51 -17.78 -19.20
N ILE A 991 -20.41 -17.47 -18.50
CA ILE A 991 -19.82 -16.12 -18.54
C ILE A 991 -19.24 -15.77 -19.93
N GLY A 992 -18.84 -16.77 -20.72
CA GLY A 992 -18.30 -16.58 -22.07
C GLY A 992 -16.94 -17.25 -22.33
N ASP A 993 -16.58 -17.29 -23.61
CA ASP A 993 -15.32 -17.84 -24.13
C ASP A 993 -14.15 -16.86 -24.00
N ASP A 994 -12.96 -17.38 -23.67
CA ASP A 994 -11.66 -16.69 -23.76
C ASP A 994 -11.54 -15.36 -22.99
N LEU A 995 -12.44 -15.11 -22.04
CA LEU A 995 -12.42 -13.90 -21.21
C LEU A 995 -11.28 -13.92 -20.19
N SER A 996 -10.60 -12.80 -20.03
CA SER A 996 -9.64 -12.57 -18.95
C SER A 996 -10.31 -12.47 -17.58
N THR A 997 -9.52 -12.61 -16.51
CA THR A 997 -10.01 -12.46 -15.13
C THR A 997 -10.68 -11.10 -14.90
N LYS A 998 -10.10 -10.01 -15.43
CA LYS A 998 -10.64 -8.65 -15.27
C LYS A 998 -11.98 -8.48 -15.97
N GLU A 999 -12.12 -9.04 -17.18
CA GLU A 999 -13.39 -8.97 -17.93
C GLU A 999 -14.50 -9.74 -17.24
N LYS A 1000 -14.20 -10.94 -16.71
CA LYS A 1000 -15.18 -11.74 -15.94
C LYS A 1000 -15.69 -10.99 -14.70
N LEU A 1001 -14.78 -10.38 -13.92
CA LEU A 1001 -15.14 -9.59 -12.74
C LEU A 1001 -15.94 -8.33 -13.11
N TYR A 1002 -15.54 -7.63 -14.18
CA TYR A 1002 -16.28 -6.48 -14.71
C TYR A 1002 -17.71 -6.85 -15.14
N LEU A 1003 -17.90 -8.00 -15.80
CA LEU A 1003 -19.22 -8.48 -16.19
C LEU A 1003 -20.10 -8.78 -14.97
N LEU A 1004 -19.57 -9.42 -13.93
CA LEU A 1004 -20.30 -9.65 -12.68
C LEU A 1004 -20.72 -8.33 -12.02
N HIS A 1005 -19.80 -7.36 -11.95
CA HIS A 1005 -20.11 -6.03 -11.44
C HIS A 1005 -21.21 -5.33 -12.25
N LYS A 1006 -21.16 -5.43 -13.59
CA LYS A 1006 -22.17 -4.87 -14.49
C LYS A 1006 -23.54 -5.54 -14.32
N LEU A 1007 -23.57 -6.86 -14.20
CA LEU A 1007 -24.80 -7.64 -14.01
C LEU A 1007 -25.43 -7.40 -12.65
N LYS A 1008 -24.62 -7.07 -11.63
CA LYS A 1008 -24.96 -6.85 -10.21
C LYS A 1008 -25.51 -8.08 -9.48
N SER A 1009 -26.41 -8.84 -10.09
CA SER A 1009 -27.05 -10.01 -9.51
C SER A 1009 -27.70 -10.90 -10.59
N ILE A 1010 -28.31 -12.02 -10.17
CA ILE A 1010 -29.10 -12.88 -11.07
C ILE A 1010 -30.25 -12.14 -11.75
N LYS A 1011 -30.81 -11.09 -11.14
CA LYS A 1011 -31.86 -10.27 -11.75
C LYS A 1011 -31.38 -9.58 -13.02
N GLY A 1012 -30.12 -9.16 -13.08
CA GLY A 1012 -29.49 -8.63 -14.29
C GLY A 1012 -29.46 -9.65 -15.43
N ILE A 1013 -29.16 -10.92 -15.12
CA ILE A 1013 -29.14 -12.04 -16.09
C ILE A 1013 -30.56 -12.41 -16.54
N ILE A 1014 -31.54 -12.38 -15.62
CA ILE A 1014 -32.95 -12.63 -15.94
C ILE A 1014 -33.48 -11.54 -16.87
N GLN A 1015 -33.19 -10.26 -16.59
CA GLN A 1015 -33.62 -9.12 -17.40
C GLN A 1015 -33.00 -9.13 -18.80
N SER A 1016 -31.74 -9.55 -18.92
CA SER A 1016 -31.08 -9.73 -20.22
C SER A 1016 -31.50 -11.01 -20.95
N LYS A 1017 -32.34 -11.86 -20.33
CA LYS A 1017 -32.80 -13.16 -20.85
C LYS A 1017 -31.66 -14.09 -21.26
N GLN A 1018 -30.59 -14.10 -20.46
CA GLN A 1018 -29.39 -14.89 -20.76
C GLN A 1018 -29.33 -16.24 -20.04
N PHE A 1019 -30.24 -16.51 -19.11
CA PHE A 1019 -30.35 -17.84 -18.51
C PHE A 1019 -30.88 -18.86 -19.50
N ILE A 1020 -30.24 -20.02 -19.54
CA ILE A 1020 -30.69 -21.22 -20.25
C ILE A 1020 -31.30 -22.15 -19.20
N GLU A 1021 -32.58 -22.46 -19.35
CA GLU A 1021 -33.23 -23.46 -18.50
C GLU A 1021 -32.81 -24.86 -18.95
N ILE A 1022 -32.33 -25.66 -17.99
CA ILE A 1022 -31.81 -27.00 -18.23
C ILE A 1022 -32.85 -28.02 -17.83
N THR A 1023 -33.19 -28.91 -18.76
CA THR A 1023 -33.95 -30.13 -18.47
C THR A 1023 -32.97 -31.30 -18.42
N PRO A 1024 -32.66 -31.88 -17.25
CA PRO A 1024 -31.75 -33.02 -17.15
C PRO A 1024 -32.23 -34.21 -17.97
N ASN A 1025 -31.30 -34.93 -18.61
CA ASN A 1025 -31.62 -36.20 -19.27
C ASN A 1025 -31.76 -37.34 -18.24
N GLU A 1026 -32.10 -38.55 -18.70
CA GLU A 1026 -32.24 -39.74 -17.84
C GLU A 1026 -30.96 -40.13 -17.08
N LYS A 1027 -29.80 -39.70 -17.56
CA LYS A 1027 -28.50 -39.93 -16.90
C LYS A 1027 -28.10 -38.78 -15.97
N HIS A 1028 -29.00 -37.81 -15.77
CA HIS A 1028 -28.77 -36.61 -14.96
C HIS A 1028 -27.59 -35.75 -15.46
N ASP A 1029 -27.37 -35.71 -16.77
CA ASP A 1029 -26.47 -34.75 -17.40
C ASP A 1029 -27.19 -33.40 -17.51
N TRP A 1030 -26.54 -32.33 -17.06
CA TRP A 1030 -27.11 -30.97 -17.16
C TRP A 1030 -26.63 -30.25 -18.41
N ILE A 1031 -25.33 -30.30 -18.68
CA ILE A 1031 -24.73 -29.75 -19.90
C ILE A 1031 -24.05 -30.87 -20.69
N LYS A 1032 -23.86 -30.64 -22.00
CA LYS A 1032 -23.26 -31.62 -22.93
C LYS A 1032 -23.94 -32.99 -22.86
N GLN A 1033 -25.26 -32.97 -22.87
CA GLN A 1033 -26.08 -34.17 -22.74
C GLN A 1033 -25.77 -35.16 -23.86
N ARG A 1034 -25.65 -36.44 -23.48
CA ARG A 1034 -25.46 -37.54 -24.43
C ARG A 1034 -26.72 -37.77 -25.26
N VAL A 1035 -26.52 -38.27 -26.48
CA VAL A 1035 -27.60 -38.71 -27.38
C VAL A 1035 -27.98 -40.15 -27.05
N ALA A 1036 -29.28 -40.42 -26.92
CA ALA A 1036 -29.80 -41.72 -26.46
C ALA A 1036 -29.40 -42.91 -27.35
N ASP A 1037 -29.26 -42.69 -28.66
CA ASP A 1037 -28.93 -43.74 -29.64
C ASP A 1037 -27.57 -44.41 -29.39
N PHE A 1038 -26.65 -43.72 -28.71
CA PHE A 1038 -25.35 -44.31 -28.37
C PHE A 1038 -25.48 -45.53 -27.45
N ASP A 1039 -26.44 -45.52 -26.52
CA ASP A 1039 -26.68 -46.64 -25.59
C ASP A 1039 -27.25 -47.88 -26.31
N GLN A 1040 -27.73 -47.74 -27.56
CA GLN A 1040 -28.19 -48.88 -28.38
C GLN A 1040 -27.04 -49.56 -29.15
N SER A 1041 -25.86 -48.95 -29.17
CA SER A 1041 -24.70 -49.52 -29.84
C SER A 1041 -24.13 -50.69 -29.04
N ILE A 1042 -23.51 -51.65 -29.73
CA ILE A 1042 -22.81 -52.76 -29.06
C ILE A 1042 -21.63 -52.19 -28.27
N PRO A 1043 -21.55 -52.40 -26.94
CA PRO A 1043 -20.45 -51.88 -26.14
C PRO A 1043 -19.12 -52.52 -26.54
N MET A 1044 -18.07 -51.69 -26.58
CA MET A 1044 -16.72 -52.19 -26.87
C MET A 1044 -16.26 -53.18 -25.79
N GLY A 1045 -16.49 -52.90 -24.51
CA GLY A 1045 -16.14 -53.83 -23.45
C GLY A 1045 -16.32 -53.19 -22.08
N ASP A 1046 -16.91 -53.95 -21.15
CA ASP A 1046 -17.07 -53.57 -19.75
C ASP A 1046 -17.19 -54.82 -18.85
N LYS A 1047 -17.27 -54.62 -17.53
CA LYS A 1047 -17.31 -55.69 -16.52
C LYS A 1047 -18.72 -56.21 -16.18
N SER A 1048 -19.76 -55.51 -16.61
CA SER A 1048 -21.16 -55.74 -16.23
C SER A 1048 -22.00 -56.38 -17.35
N THR A 1049 -21.63 -56.14 -18.61
CA THR A 1049 -22.35 -56.62 -19.78
C THR A 1049 -21.97 -58.07 -20.09
N PRO A 1050 -22.94 -58.95 -20.39
CA PRO A 1050 -22.69 -60.34 -20.79
C PRO A 1050 -21.69 -60.43 -21.96
N ILE A 1051 -20.89 -61.50 -21.97
CA ILE A 1051 -19.82 -61.70 -22.96
C ILE A 1051 -20.36 -61.66 -24.40
N ASP A 1052 -21.51 -62.28 -24.65
CA ASP A 1052 -22.13 -62.33 -25.99
C ASP A 1052 -22.73 -60.99 -26.44
N SER A 1053 -22.67 -59.95 -25.61
CA SER A 1053 -23.24 -58.62 -25.88
C SER A 1053 -22.19 -57.51 -25.88
N LYS A 1054 -20.89 -57.84 -25.97
CA LYS A 1054 -19.77 -56.89 -26.05
C LYS A 1054 -18.69 -57.35 -27.03
N ILE A 1055 -17.86 -56.42 -27.51
CA ILE A 1055 -16.79 -56.72 -28.50
C ILE A 1055 -15.59 -57.38 -27.83
N PHE A 1056 -15.12 -56.83 -26.72
CA PHE A 1056 -13.95 -57.29 -25.96
C PHE A 1056 -14.38 -57.89 -24.63
N GLU A 1057 -14.01 -59.15 -24.41
CA GLU A 1057 -14.29 -59.87 -23.16
C GLU A 1057 -13.62 -59.19 -21.96
N GLU A 1058 -12.33 -58.87 -22.11
CA GLU A 1058 -11.52 -58.23 -21.08
C GLU A 1058 -11.12 -56.80 -21.47
N VAL A 1059 -11.21 -55.91 -20.48
CA VAL A 1059 -10.74 -54.53 -20.59
C VAL A 1059 -9.89 -54.18 -19.37
N SER A 1060 -8.80 -53.45 -19.59
CA SER A 1060 -7.93 -52.96 -18.53
C SER A 1060 -7.61 -51.49 -18.73
N LEU A 1061 -7.37 -50.78 -17.63
CA LEU A 1061 -6.78 -49.45 -17.67
C LEU A 1061 -5.26 -49.54 -17.85
N GLY A 1062 -4.64 -48.42 -18.21
CA GLY A 1062 -3.18 -48.31 -18.22
C GLY A 1062 -2.57 -48.58 -16.84
N VAL A 1063 -1.32 -49.04 -16.82
CA VAL A 1063 -0.58 -49.29 -15.58
C VAL A 1063 -0.45 -47.99 -14.79
N GLN A 1064 -0.93 -47.98 -13.54
CA GLN A 1064 -0.83 -46.84 -12.64
C GLN A 1064 0.18 -47.17 -11.53
N SER A 1065 1.39 -46.60 -11.63
CA SER A 1065 2.46 -46.91 -10.68
C SER A 1065 2.37 -46.11 -9.37
N ASN A 1066 1.80 -44.89 -9.44
CA ASN A 1066 1.80 -43.87 -8.38
C ASN A 1066 3.21 -43.39 -7.95
N ARG A 1067 4.26 -43.71 -8.72
CA ARG A 1067 5.66 -43.34 -8.45
C ARG A 1067 6.49 -43.32 -9.72
N ASP A 1068 5.97 -42.72 -10.80
CA ASP A 1068 6.53 -42.87 -12.14
C ASP A 1068 8.01 -42.47 -12.23
N ALA A 1069 8.42 -41.41 -11.53
CA ALA A 1069 9.82 -40.99 -11.45
C ALA A 1069 10.79 -42.09 -10.96
N TRP A 1070 10.28 -43.10 -10.26
CA TRP A 1070 11.06 -44.21 -9.71
C TRP A 1070 11.02 -45.47 -10.57
N VAL A 1071 9.91 -45.71 -11.27
CA VAL A 1071 9.63 -46.99 -11.94
C VAL A 1071 9.43 -46.88 -13.45
N TYR A 1072 9.50 -45.67 -13.99
CA TYR A 1072 9.65 -45.41 -15.42
C TYR A 1072 10.94 -44.61 -15.64
N ASN A 1073 11.77 -45.08 -16.56
CA ASN A 1073 12.95 -44.36 -17.02
C ASN A 1073 13.24 -44.72 -18.47
N PHE A 1074 13.78 -43.77 -19.25
CA PHE A 1074 14.25 -44.05 -20.60
C PHE A 1074 15.47 -44.97 -20.61
N SER A 1075 16.29 -44.93 -19.54
CA SER A 1075 17.46 -45.77 -19.36
C SER A 1075 17.15 -46.96 -18.47
N ASN A 1076 17.51 -48.16 -18.93
CA ASN A 1076 17.37 -49.39 -18.14
C ASN A 1076 18.23 -49.34 -16.87
N ASP A 1077 19.51 -48.95 -16.99
CA ASP A 1077 20.44 -48.89 -15.85
C ASP A 1077 19.95 -47.91 -14.76
N ALA A 1078 19.50 -46.72 -15.15
CA ALA A 1078 18.93 -45.75 -14.22
C ALA A 1078 17.64 -46.24 -13.55
N LEU A 1079 16.82 -47.03 -14.26
CA LEU A 1079 15.63 -47.66 -13.70
C LEU A 1079 16.00 -48.70 -12.64
N ASP A 1080 16.94 -49.60 -12.94
CA ASP A 1080 17.39 -50.61 -11.97
C ASP A 1080 17.97 -49.93 -10.72
N GLU A 1081 18.88 -48.96 -10.90
CA GLU A 1081 19.41 -48.19 -9.78
C GLU A 1081 18.32 -47.54 -8.92
N SER A 1082 17.33 -46.92 -9.56
CA SER A 1082 16.21 -46.25 -8.92
C SER A 1082 15.35 -47.23 -8.12
N ILE A 1083 15.03 -48.38 -8.70
CA ILE A 1083 14.26 -49.45 -8.05
C ILE A 1083 15.04 -50.03 -6.86
N GLN A 1084 16.33 -50.34 -7.03
CA GLN A 1084 17.17 -50.87 -5.95
C GLN A 1084 17.28 -49.88 -4.78
N LYS A 1085 17.47 -48.59 -5.05
CA LYS A 1085 17.46 -47.52 -4.03
C LYS A 1085 16.14 -47.51 -3.26
N THR A 1086 15.02 -47.56 -3.98
CA THR A 1086 13.67 -47.58 -3.39
C THR A 1086 13.45 -48.81 -2.51
N ILE A 1087 13.78 -50.01 -2.99
CA ILE A 1087 13.64 -51.28 -2.25
C ILE A 1087 14.51 -51.28 -1.00
N LYS A 1088 15.77 -50.84 -1.12
CA LYS A 1088 16.70 -50.75 0.01
C LYS A 1088 16.14 -49.84 1.10
N TYR A 1089 15.66 -48.65 0.72
CA TYR A 1089 15.09 -47.69 1.66
C TYR A 1089 13.79 -48.21 2.31
N PHE A 1090 12.87 -48.77 1.52
CA PHE A 1090 11.65 -49.40 2.04
C PHE A 1090 11.95 -50.47 3.09
N ASN A 1091 12.94 -51.32 2.84
CA ASN A 1091 13.35 -52.36 3.78
C ASN A 1091 13.99 -51.80 5.07
N ILE A 1092 14.67 -50.65 5.02
CA ILE A 1092 15.18 -49.95 6.21
C ILE A 1092 14.01 -49.48 7.06
N GLN A 1093 13.03 -48.79 6.47
CA GLN A 1093 11.84 -48.30 7.16
C GLN A 1093 11.03 -49.44 7.80
N LYS A 1094 10.85 -50.54 7.06
CA LYS A 1094 10.19 -51.76 7.59
C LYS A 1094 10.92 -52.35 8.81
N ARG A 1095 12.25 -52.36 8.80
CA ARG A 1095 13.04 -52.83 9.97
C ARG A 1095 12.88 -51.90 11.17
N LEU A 1096 12.82 -50.58 10.96
CA LEU A 1096 12.60 -49.60 12.04
C LEU A 1096 11.24 -49.80 12.70
N ILE A 1097 10.18 -50.03 11.91
CA ILE A 1097 8.84 -50.34 12.41
C ILE A 1097 8.86 -51.61 13.25
N SER A 1098 9.46 -52.69 12.74
CA SER A 1098 9.53 -53.97 13.47
C SER A 1098 10.30 -53.91 14.79
N LYS A 1099 11.19 -52.93 14.96
CA LYS A 1099 11.94 -52.71 16.20
C LYS A 1099 11.19 -51.85 17.23
N ASN A 1100 10.12 -51.17 16.83
CA ASN A 1100 9.36 -50.24 17.67
C ASN A 1100 7.84 -50.51 17.57
N PRO A 1101 7.35 -51.71 17.94
CA PRO A 1101 5.95 -52.09 17.76
C PRO A 1101 4.94 -51.27 18.57
N SER A 1102 5.42 -50.51 19.56
CA SER A 1102 4.60 -49.63 20.41
C SER A 1102 4.41 -48.22 19.85
N ILE A 1103 5.12 -47.86 18.77
CA ILE A 1103 5.06 -46.53 18.14
C ILE A 1103 4.20 -46.64 16.88
N SER A 1104 3.36 -45.63 16.63
CA SER A 1104 2.53 -45.59 15.42
C SER A 1104 3.40 -45.65 14.16
N VAL A 1105 3.02 -46.50 13.20
CA VAL A 1105 3.75 -46.64 11.92
C VAL A 1105 3.95 -45.29 11.23
N LYS A 1106 2.97 -44.38 11.35
CA LYS A 1106 3.04 -43.03 10.78
C LYS A 1106 4.15 -42.16 11.38
N GLU A 1107 4.52 -42.39 12.64
CA GLU A 1107 5.57 -41.63 13.34
C GLU A 1107 6.98 -42.19 13.03
N ILE A 1108 7.06 -43.43 12.52
CA ILE A 1108 8.34 -44.09 12.21
C ILE A 1108 8.73 -43.90 10.74
N ILE A 1109 7.74 -43.89 9.83
CA ILE A 1109 7.99 -43.75 8.39
C ILE A 1109 8.57 -42.36 8.09
N ASP A 1110 9.75 -42.35 7.48
CA ASP A 1110 10.29 -41.16 6.85
C ASP A 1110 9.74 -41.02 5.41
N TYR A 1111 9.09 -39.88 5.16
CA TYR A 1111 8.37 -39.57 3.93
C TYR A 1111 9.22 -38.80 2.91
N ASP A 1112 10.55 -38.79 3.05
CA ASP A 1112 11.47 -38.16 2.09
C ASP A 1112 11.24 -38.63 0.64
N ALA A 1113 10.68 -37.72 -0.16
CA ALA A 1113 10.33 -37.95 -1.55
C ALA A 1113 11.54 -38.23 -2.45
N THR A 1114 12.75 -37.88 -2.00
CA THR A 1114 14.01 -38.18 -2.71
C THR A 1114 14.51 -39.60 -2.50
N LYS A 1115 13.86 -40.39 -1.63
CA LYS A 1115 14.21 -41.79 -1.35
C LYS A 1115 13.19 -42.79 -1.88
N ILE A 1116 11.91 -42.43 -1.85
CA ILE A 1116 10.80 -43.27 -2.28
C ILE A 1116 9.56 -42.42 -2.59
N GLY A 1117 8.80 -42.82 -3.62
CA GLY A 1117 7.44 -42.33 -3.83
C GLY A 1117 6.44 -43.20 -3.06
N TRP A 1118 6.05 -42.85 -1.84
CA TRP A 1118 5.08 -43.61 -1.06
C TRP A 1118 3.71 -43.67 -1.75
N SER A 1119 2.98 -44.75 -1.45
CA SER A 1119 1.60 -44.95 -1.90
C SER A 1119 0.86 -45.71 -0.82
N ARG A 1120 -0.48 -45.63 -0.77
CA ARG A 1120 -1.29 -46.36 0.22
C ARG A 1120 -0.96 -47.86 0.24
N GLY A 1121 -0.71 -48.46 -0.93
CA GLY A 1121 -0.32 -49.87 -1.04
C GLY A 1121 1.04 -50.16 -0.40
N ALA A 1122 2.04 -49.29 -0.57
CA ALA A 1122 3.34 -49.46 0.05
C ALA A 1122 3.29 -49.23 1.58
N SER A 1123 2.53 -48.24 2.05
CA SER A 1123 2.32 -48.00 3.48
C SER A 1123 1.58 -49.17 4.16
N LEU A 1124 0.57 -49.74 3.50
CA LEU A 1124 -0.14 -50.93 3.99
C LEU A 1124 0.76 -52.17 4.02
N GLN A 1125 1.70 -52.35 3.09
CA GLN A 1125 2.66 -53.46 3.12
C GLN A 1125 3.68 -53.37 4.27
N THR A 1126 3.93 -52.15 4.78
CA THR A 1126 4.67 -51.95 6.03
C THR A 1126 3.83 -52.27 7.28
N GLU A 1127 2.52 -51.99 7.26
CA GLU A 1127 1.57 -52.25 8.37
C GLU A 1127 1.11 -53.72 8.47
N ALA A 1128 1.00 -54.43 7.34
CA ALA A 1128 0.30 -55.72 7.23
C ALA A 1128 0.94 -56.93 7.96
N ARG A 1129 2.07 -56.76 8.69
CA ARG A 1129 2.62 -57.85 9.53
C ARG A 1129 2.25 -57.79 11.00
N ASP A 1130 1.62 -56.70 11.48
CA ASP A 1130 1.14 -56.64 12.87
C ASP A 1130 -0.22 -57.32 13.07
N ARG A 1131 -0.99 -57.56 12.01
CA ARG A 1131 -2.28 -58.28 12.10
C ARG A 1131 -2.21 -59.81 11.99
N CYS A 1132 -1.04 -60.40 11.77
CA CYS A 1132 -0.87 -61.86 11.77
C CYS A 1132 -0.25 -62.41 13.07
N LYS A 1133 -0.23 -61.62 14.15
CA LYS A 1133 0.23 -62.05 15.49
C LYS A 1133 -0.69 -61.63 16.64
N ILE A 1134 -1.99 -61.50 16.39
CA ILE A 1134 -3.04 -61.52 17.41
C ILE A 1134 -4.07 -62.58 17.01
#